data_AF-A0A6S6W3A0-F1
#
_entry.id   AF-A0A6S6W3A0-F1
#
_cell.length_a   1.000
_cell.length_b   1.000
_cell.length_c   1.000
_cell.angle_alpha   90.00
_cell.angle_beta   90.00
_cell.angle_gamma   90.00
#
_symmetry.space_group_name_H-M   'P 1'
#
loop_
_entity.id
_entity.type
_entity.pdbx_description
1 polymer ?
#
loop_
_entity_poly.entity_id
_entity_poly.type
_entity_poly.pdbx_seq_one_letter_code
_entity_poly.pdbx_strand_id
1 'polypeptide(L)'
;MANFSKPASLLTVLFTLFALLQFTVAFQHGSPHHQHYSRHDAEVLDRIDELSQEVRKRQSQAYLAITGVCNTGWNSDGLCNPGSTPAPRLEVRDMARNSDQFNLFLLGMERLQAKDKNDPLSYYGVCSVHGRPFKAYNNLKPINQAGFCPHAATIFAPWHRPFVALMEQALYLAVLEVIADFPSNQQQRLKDAASTLRLPFWDWATKLGNPVIPTMLTDQTVGVTKPQGPVRIPNPLYKYAMGDYPAELGPGPWNSFPESLRRPLGNPTRSNNNEMVARFQTARTSLTNRVFDLFASKASWGDVTSAGIGVRTQSSGGGSDSFESLHDIVHNLIGGETGGTMFYLDRSAFDPIFWLHHCNIDRMVDMYHYISPNTWMSPGNIRFPMAQWNQGEPKNQYSPLKPFTKDRRGTYFTAMDLKDTRVLNYYYPETADRSYQQVIQAINRHYSSGGRTMTKRSDGFGETGQYLGREIKDGDYHTVLHIIADKYALTGSYTIHCFVGKPENNSTAPYPLANSTASYPLANSTASATLPLSTGTAPYSNNTDADYDPSTDYTQYSNYVGSYGVLGASMKGGANSSQPVIIEGYLPLTTCLQGKEAKGEIESLRPEHVEPYLNKHLYYKVVGMDGEIDPDTLPNFHVSVWSRPAKPAPSPDELPDLSAPAKVLHKATAHLPAGKPFTYIPSAVDIPLPDSPEYTQPNSDSTHPKSPSNGVFPYPSMPWEESGYCVNKPTIEYVDPQGNYLYSSMYHAAILNPIALVRPPARPPAMPAMLDDPSAPVVYRTSGDVPYPPPGGPLPVGIAPCQVILRDRITTATIIPFSAPNQVPLTLLAYLCDQLGREIEKGDTYPMVEPLSLDDFGPYWFGVFGAIMLLGEIQDGRALHEMARQGCDWERECLGSFYIKPNYPGRSSHVCNGGFLVTDASRNRGVGRLMGETYLDWAPKLGYTYSVFNLVYETNVASCRIWDALGFKRIGRVKGCGNLKSYPGELVDAIIYGRDLGQDDEFVSEERFDKIRFYLKNGKYPNGADRAEKSRLRSAATHYKLTPGKDDEPDKLWLKGKEVIADPKQQYELAREIHHKQHGGINKTTAAIAETYHWVRIKETVSQVIRNCPVCSEMNKGLSAMRQGQNQARAEGRSSSSFMQSSNTQPPLTPTPPSLFSPSQPPRRSDSPSSQLQLEASQHQGSFAQFPQHNQYDMPVDPALMEGVQTGNSLADLPPSPFLTAQGANSLPQLGHLEQHVDPSLNERAPTAAEEMRRRLNRANQYN
;
A
#
# COMPACT_ATOMS: atom_id res chain seq x y z
N MET A 1 -17.50 94.84 29.09
CA MET A 1 -16.32 95.16 28.24
C MET A 1 -15.11 94.56 28.91
N ALA A 2 -14.18 93.88 28.24
CA ALA A 2 -14.14 93.33 26.87
C ALA A 2 -12.92 92.36 26.80
N ASN A 3 -12.69 91.43 25.87
CA ASN A 3 -13.46 90.62 24.89
C ASN A 3 -12.39 89.61 24.35
N PHE A 4 -12.60 88.33 24.01
CA PHE A 4 -13.71 87.36 23.95
C PHE A 4 -13.07 85.95 24.17
N SER A 5 -13.76 84.81 24.35
CA SER A 5 -15.19 84.43 24.39
C SER A 5 -15.38 83.25 25.38
N LYS A 6 -16.65 82.96 25.75
CA LYS A 6 -17.07 81.82 26.59
C LYS A 6 -17.68 80.67 25.69
N PRO A 7 -18.44 79.68 26.21
CA PRO A 7 -17.99 78.47 26.95
C PRO A 7 -18.65 77.15 26.41
N ALA A 8 -18.35 75.96 26.97
CA ALA A 8 -19.23 74.78 26.83
C ALA A 8 -19.05 73.62 27.87
N SER A 9 -19.57 73.79 29.09
CA SER A 9 -20.03 72.72 30.01
C SER A 9 -19.05 71.65 30.55
N LEU A 10 -19.48 70.96 31.62
CA LEU A 10 -18.69 70.03 32.43
C LEU A 10 -18.51 68.62 31.83
N LEU A 11 -19.28 68.27 30.79
CA LEU A 11 -19.42 66.87 30.34
C LEU A 11 -18.13 66.31 29.70
N THR A 12 -17.40 67.16 28.96
CA THR A 12 -16.16 66.78 28.26
C THR A 12 -14.99 66.51 29.20
N VAL A 13 -14.99 67.10 30.41
CA VAL A 13 -13.92 66.96 31.40
C VAL A 13 -14.05 65.65 32.21
N LEU A 14 -15.28 65.19 32.43
CA LEU A 14 -15.52 63.90 33.10
C LEU A 14 -15.07 62.71 32.25
N PHE A 15 -15.17 62.82 30.92
CA PHE A 15 -14.72 61.77 30.00
C PHE A 15 -13.19 61.62 29.94
N THR A 16 -12.44 62.72 30.07
CA THR A 16 -10.97 62.68 30.16
C THR A 16 -10.47 62.22 31.53
N LEU A 17 -11.19 62.51 32.63
CA LEU A 17 -10.79 62.09 33.97
C LEU A 17 -10.77 60.55 34.13
N PHE A 18 -11.76 59.85 33.58
CA PHE A 18 -11.82 58.38 33.64
C PHE A 18 -10.81 57.68 32.72
N ALA A 19 -10.46 58.28 31.57
CA ALA A 19 -9.49 57.71 30.65
C ALA A 19 -8.05 57.72 31.23
N LEU A 20 -7.66 58.76 31.96
CA LEU A 20 -6.32 58.84 32.56
C LEU A 20 -6.12 57.84 33.72
N LEU A 21 -7.18 57.55 34.49
CA LEU A 21 -7.09 56.69 35.68
C LEU A 21 -6.72 55.22 35.34
N GLN A 22 -6.94 54.80 34.10
CA GLN A 22 -6.52 53.48 33.58
C GLN A 22 -5.02 53.42 33.24
N PHE A 23 -4.36 54.56 33.01
CA PHE A 23 -2.95 54.63 32.60
C PHE A 23 -1.98 54.83 33.78
N THR A 24 -2.39 55.50 34.84
CA THR A 24 -1.51 55.95 35.95
C THR A 24 -1.12 54.88 36.99
N VAL A 25 -1.47 53.61 36.75
CA VAL A 25 -1.04 52.47 37.61
C VAL A 25 -0.06 51.54 36.88
N ALA A 26 0.10 51.69 35.56
CA ALA A 26 0.84 50.74 34.72
C ALA A 26 2.33 51.07 34.53
N PHE A 27 2.73 52.34 34.64
CA PHE A 27 4.11 52.79 34.42
C PHE A 27 4.51 53.94 35.34
N GLN A 28 5.78 53.93 35.75
CA GLN A 28 6.44 54.89 36.65
C GLN A 28 5.94 54.82 38.12
N HIS A 29 6.78 54.99 39.15
CA HIS A 29 8.15 55.52 39.13
C HIS A 29 9.21 54.54 39.63
N GLY A 30 10.36 54.53 38.95
CA GLY A 30 11.62 54.13 39.56
C GLY A 30 12.30 55.31 40.27
N SER A 31 13.04 54.97 41.34
CA SER A 31 14.28 55.55 41.90
C SER A 31 14.92 56.80 41.26
N PRO A 32 15.71 57.63 42.01
CA PRO A 32 16.52 57.18 43.16
C PRO A 32 16.61 58.12 44.40
N HIS A 33 17.06 57.57 45.55
CA HIS A 33 18.37 57.88 46.15
C HIS A 33 18.67 57.02 47.41
N HIS A 34 19.91 56.50 47.47
CA HIS A 34 20.63 55.90 48.62
C HIS A 34 20.02 54.74 49.45
N GLN A 35 20.45 53.53 49.06
CA GLN A 35 21.09 52.51 49.93
C GLN A 35 20.33 51.98 51.16
N HIS A 36 19.81 50.75 51.04
CA HIS A 36 20.53 49.57 51.57
C HIS A 36 20.14 48.29 50.78
N TYR A 37 21.05 47.30 50.73
CA TYR A 37 20.89 46.09 49.88
C TYR A 37 19.97 45.03 50.50
N SER A 38 19.14 44.38 49.66
CA SER A 38 18.43 43.13 50.00
C SER A 38 18.24 42.17 48.81
N ARG A 39 19.36 41.70 48.25
CA ARG A 39 19.62 40.53 47.36
C ARG A 39 18.65 40.06 46.25
N HIS A 40 17.33 40.14 46.35
CA HIS A 40 16.42 39.48 45.41
C HIS A 40 16.19 40.22 44.08
N ASP A 41 16.16 41.56 44.04
CA ASP A 41 15.84 42.26 42.78
C ASP A 41 16.90 42.09 41.70
N ALA A 42 18.18 41.95 42.11
CA ALA A 42 19.26 41.58 41.20
C ALA A 42 19.06 40.16 40.66
N GLU A 43 18.72 39.22 41.54
CA GLU A 43 18.45 37.82 41.21
C GLU A 43 17.24 37.68 40.26
N VAL A 44 16.21 38.52 40.40
CA VAL A 44 15.04 38.58 39.50
C VAL A 44 15.37 39.27 38.17
N LEU A 45 16.17 40.35 38.16
CA LEU A 45 16.56 41.03 36.92
C LEU A 45 17.56 40.20 36.11
N ASP A 46 18.56 39.60 36.77
CA ASP A 46 19.44 38.60 36.16
C ASP A 46 18.62 37.40 35.68
N ARG A 47 17.58 36.95 36.40
CA ARG A 47 16.70 35.88 35.93
C ARG A 47 15.81 36.30 34.76
N ILE A 48 15.43 37.57 34.65
CA ILE A 48 14.65 38.10 33.52
C ILE A 48 15.54 38.28 32.29
N ASP A 49 16.78 38.76 32.41
CA ASP A 49 17.68 38.82 31.25
C ASP A 49 18.28 37.45 30.93
N GLU A 50 18.46 36.53 31.89
CA GLU A 50 18.63 35.09 31.61
C GLU A 50 17.43 34.57 30.83
N LEU A 51 16.19 34.80 31.25
CA LEU A 51 15.01 34.36 30.49
C LEU A 51 14.97 35.01 29.10
N SER A 52 15.38 36.26 28.98
CA SER A 52 15.39 36.98 27.70
C SER A 52 16.55 36.54 26.81
N GLN A 53 17.69 36.16 27.36
CA GLN A 53 18.82 35.53 26.65
C GLN A 53 18.54 34.06 26.34
N GLU A 54 17.74 33.35 27.15
CA GLU A 54 17.34 31.96 26.95
C GLU A 54 16.15 31.86 25.97
N VAL A 55 15.26 32.86 25.93
CA VAL A 55 14.27 33.05 24.85
C VAL A 55 14.97 33.49 23.56
N ARG A 56 15.95 34.42 23.61
CA ARG A 56 16.76 34.77 22.43
C ARG A 56 17.62 33.59 21.96
N LYS A 57 18.16 32.74 22.85
CA LYS A 57 18.74 31.43 22.50
C LYS A 57 17.71 30.53 21.86
N ARG A 58 16.50 30.36 22.42
CA ARG A 58 15.45 29.52 21.80
C ARG A 58 15.00 30.05 20.44
N GLN A 59 15.13 31.35 20.18
CA GLN A 59 14.93 31.95 18.86
C GLN A 59 16.15 31.76 17.94
N SER A 60 17.39 31.72 18.46
CA SER A 60 18.62 31.42 17.70
C SER A 60 18.99 29.92 17.66
N GLN A 61 18.22 29.07 18.32
CA GLN A 61 18.27 27.60 18.35
C GLN A 61 16.95 27.00 17.85
N ALA A 62 16.04 27.84 17.34
CA ALA A 62 14.84 27.38 16.64
C ALA A 62 15.26 26.54 15.44
N TYR A 63 14.55 25.43 15.20
CA TYR A 63 14.80 24.59 14.04
C TYR A 63 14.31 25.28 12.76
N LEU A 64 14.95 24.98 11.64
CA LEU A 64 14.53 25.43 10.31
C LEU A 64 13.29 24.63 9.88
N ALA A 65 12.12 25.26 9.98
CA ALA A 65 10.88 24.72 9.43
C ALA A 65 10.97 24.64 7.90
N ILE A 66 10.78 23.44 7.35
CA ILE A 66 10.75 23.17 5.90
C ILE A 66 9.30 22.96 5.50
N THR A 67 8.81 23.84 4.64
CA THR A 67 7.41 23.95 4.20
C THR A 67 7.28 24.12 2.68
N GLY A 68 8.40 24.28 1.98
CA GLY A 68 8.43 24.66 0.57
C GLY A 68 8.07 26.14 0.40
N VAL A 69 7.25 26.44 -0.60
CA VAL A 69 6.88 27.83 -0.94
C VAL A 69 5.52 28.20 -0.36
N CYS A 70 5.52 29.05 0.66
CA CYS A 70 4.31 29.68 1.19
C CYS A 70 4.06 31.03 0.48
N ASN A 71 3.12 31.08 -0.48
CA ASN A 71 2.84 32.32 -1.23
C ASN A 71 2.12 33.40 -0.38
N THR A 72 1.52 33.02 0.74
CA THR A 72 1.00 33.91 1.81
C THR A 72 2.04 34.26 2.89
N GLY A 73 3.30 33.79 2.74
CA GLY A 73 4.35 33.93 3.74
C GLY A 73 4.21 32.95 4.91
N TRP A 74 5.02 33.18 5.95
CA TRP A 74 5.15 32.30 7.13
C TRP A 74 4.67 32.97 8.42
N ASN A 75 4.30 32.16 9.41
CA ASN A 75 3.96 32.58 10.76
C ASN A 75 5.18 32.53 11.71
N SER A 76 4.96 32.82 13.01
CA SER A 76 5.97 32.78 14.07
C SER A 76 6.66 31.42 14.24
N ASP A 77 5.96 30.32 13.97
CA ASP A 77 6.43 28.95 14.13
C ASP A 77 7.11 28.38 12.88
N GLY A 78 7.19 29.18 11.81
CA GLY A 78 7.77 28.79 10.53
C GLY A 78 6.85 27.98 9.63
N LEU A 79 5.54 27.95 9.92
CA LEU A 79 4.52 27.32 9.08
C LEU A 79 3.92 28.34 8.09
N CYS A 80 3.37 27.87 6.97
CA CYS A 80 2.68 28.76 6.02
C CYS A 80 1.49 29.47 6.68
N ASN A 81 1.26 30.72 6.31
CA ASN A 81 0.05 31.44 6.67
C ASN A 81 -1.20 30.83 5.98
N PRO A 82 -2.38 30.88 6.62
CA PRO A 82 -3.62 30.39 6.02
C PRO A 82 -3.88 30.97 4.62
N GLY A 83 -4.39 30.14 3.71
CA GLY A 83 -4.59 30.50 2.31
C GLY A 83 -3.41 30.24 1.39
N SER A 84 -2.28 29.70 1.88
CA SER A 84 -1.20 29.21 1.02
C SER A 84 -1.70 28.12 0.08
N THR A 85 -1.30 28.17 -1.19
CA THR A 85 -1.71 27.21 -2.22
C THR A 85 -0.52 26.49 -2.87
N PRO A 86 -0.60 25.16 -3.04
CA PRO A 86 0.37 24.42 -3.85
C PRO A 86 0.37 24.88 -5.31
N ALA A 87 1.53 24.86 -5.96
CA ALA A 87 1.70 25.15 -7.38
C ALA A 87 2.53 24.06 -8.09
N PRO A 88 2.44 23.90 -9.42
CA PRO A 88 3.15 22.83 -10.10
C PRO A 88 4.64 23.14 -10.23
N ARG A 89 5.49 22.16 -9.95
CA ARG A 89 6.87 22.11 -10.45
C ARG A 89 6.80 21.79 -11.94
N LEU A 90 7.28 22.71 -12.79
CA LEU A 90 7.22 22.59 -14.25
C LEU A 90 8.51 21.99 -14.83
N GLU A 91 8.44 21.44 -16.04
CA GLU A 91 9.65 21.13 -16.82
C GLU A 91 10.38 22.44 -17.12
N VAL A 92 11.70 22.46 -17.07
CA VAL A 92 12.49 23.70 -17.17
C VAL A 92 12.25 24.46 -18.49
N ARG A 93 11.97 23.75 -19.60
CA ARG A 93 11.60 24.38 -20.89
C ARG A 93 10.18 24.95 -20.90
N ASP A 94 9.28 24.44 -20.08
CA ASP A 94 7.91 24.94 -19.96
C ASP A 94 7.83 26.16 -19.04
N MET A 95 8.62 26.17 -17.96
CA MET A 95 8.85 27.37 -17.15
C MET A 95 9.46 28.51 -17.98
N ALA A 96 10.43 28.20 -18.85
CA ALA A 96 11.10 29.18 -19.71
C ALA A 96 10.15 29.92 -20.69
N ARG A 97 8.91 29.46 -20.87
CA ARG A 97 7.87 30.15 -21.65
C ARG A 97 7.29 31.37 -20.92
N ASN A 98 7.41 31.43 -19.59
CA ASN A 98 7.06 32.58 -18.77
C ASN A 98 8.32 33.39 -18.47
N SER A 99 8.53 34.48 -19.21
CA SER A 99 9.74 35.31 -19.12
C SER A 99 9.98 35.87 -17.73
N ASP A 100 8.94 36.26 -16.99
CA ASP A 100 9.07 36.80 -15.64
C ASP A 100 9.45 35.71 -14.63
N GLN A 101 8.81 34.53 -14.68
CA GLN A 101 9.18 33.41 -13.81
C GLN A 101 10.61 32.93 -14.10
N PHE A 102 10.99 32.78 -15.36
CA PHE A 102 12.33 32.29 -15.70
C PHE A 102 13.42 33.32 -15.36
N ASN A 103 13.14 34.61 -15.55
CA ASN A 103 14.02 35.69 -15.09
C ASN A 103 14.18 35.68 -13.56
N LEU A 104 13.09 35.54 -12.82
CA LEU A 104 13.13 35.43 -11.36
C LEU A 104 13.85 34.16 -10.89
N PHE A 105 13.67 33.02 -11.56
CA PHE A 105 14.40 31.79 -11.27
C PHE A 105 15.91 31.97 -11.41
N LEU A 106 16.37 32.54 -12.52
CA LEU A 106 17.79 32.79 -12.76
C LEU A 106 18.39 33.80 -11.77
N LEU A 107 17.69 34.92 -11.51
CA LEU A 107 18.15 35.92 -10.54
C LEU A 107 18.11 35.40 -9.09
N GLY A 108 17.12 34.56 -8.75
CA GLY A 108 17.02 33.87 -7.47
C GLY A 108 18.18 32.90 -7.26
N MET A 109 18.55 32.12 -8.29
CA MET A 109 19.73 31.24 -8.25
C MET A 109 21.04 32.04 -8.13
N GLU A 110 21.20 33.15 -8.86
CA GLU A 110 22.34 34.07 -8.71
C GLU A 110 22.45 34.61 -7.28
N ARG A 111 21.33 35.10 -6.71
CA ARG A 111 21.23 35.62 -5.33
C ARG A 111 21.55 34.53 -4.30
N LEU A 112 21.03 33.33 -4.48
CA LEU A 112 21.18 32.18 -3.58
C LEU A 112 22.63 31.65 -3.55
N GLN A 113 23.30 31.62 -4.70
CA GLN A 113 24.71 31.22 -4.82
C GLN A 113 25.66 32.27 -4.24
N ALA A 114 25.26 33.54 -4.20
CA ALA A 114 26.02 34.65 -3.61
C ALA A 114 25.82 34.85 -2.09
N LYS A 115 24.97 34.04 -1.43
CA LYS A 115 24.80 34.09 0.04
C LYS A 115 26.04 33.55 0.77
N ASP A 116 26.25 34.02 2.00
CA ASP A 116 27.38 33.63 2.83
C ASP A 116 27.38 32.12 3.15
N LYS A 117 28.55 31.48 3.09
CA LYS A 117 28.72 30.02 3.26
C LYS A 117 28.30 29.47 4.64
N ASN A 118 28.10 30.34 5.63
CA ASN A 118 27.67 29.97 6.98
C ASN A 118 26.14 30.08 7.17
N ASP A 119 25.42 30.76 6.27
CA ASP A 119 23.96 30.76 6.25
C ASP A 119 23.46 29.35 5.87
N PRO A 120 22.67 28.66 6.72
CA PRO A 120 22.14 27.33 6.40
C PRO A 120 21.16 27.32 5.21
N LEU A 121 20.65 28.49 4.80
CA LEU A 121 19.83 28.69 3.59
C LEU A 121 20.63 29.28 2.41
N SER A 122 21.95 29.42 2.51
CA SER A 122 22.79 29.64 1.33
C SER A 122 22.84 28.40 0.44
N TYR A 123 23.17 28.58 -0.85
CA TYR A 123 23.42 27.45 -1.74
C TYR A 123 24.44 26.47 -1.14
N TYR A 124 25.58 26.97 -0.64
CA TYR A 124 26.61 26.14 0.00
C TYR A 124 26.09 25.43 1.26
N GLY A 125 25.31 26.11 2.09
CA GLY A 125 24.71 25.57 3.32
C GLY A 125 23.74 24.42 3.05
N VAL A 126 22.89 24.55 2.03
CA VAL A 126 21.95 23.49 1.63
C VAL A 126 22.69 22.32 0.95
N CYS A 127 23.61 22.59 0.01
CA CYS A 127 24.40 21.53 -0.64
C CYS A 127 25.24 20.72 0.36
N SER A 128 25.73 21.36 1.44
CA SER A 128 26.48 20.73 2.53
C SER A 128 25.72 19.61 3.27
N VAL A 129 24.39 19.51 3.13
CA VAL A 129 23.59 18.45 3.78
C VAL A 129 23.76 17.11 3.07
N HIS A 130 23.96 17.10 1.75
CA HIS A 130 24.09 15.86 0.99
C HIS A 130 25.32 15.06 1.46
N GLY A 131 26.50 15.70 1.41
CA GLY A 131 27.79 15.06 1.66
C GLY A 131 28.79 15.99 2.34
N ARG A 132 29.90 16.28 1.67
CA ARG A 132 30.95 17.16 2.18
C ARG A 132 30.38 18.54 2.50
N PRO A 133 30.80 19.17 3.63
CA PRO A 133 31.93 18.81 4.49
C PRO A 133 31.58 17.93 5.71
N PHE A 134 30.46 17.18 5.71
CA PHE A 134 30.02 16.37 6.86
C PHE A 134 29.82 17.18 8.16
N LYS A 135 29.33 18.42 8.04
CA LYS A 135 29.08 19.34 9.17
C LYS A 135 27.67 19.22 9.75
N ALA A 136 27.47 19.76 10.94
CA ALA A 136 26.15 19.86 11.56
C ALA A 136 25.21 20.75 10.74
N TYR A 137 23.93 20.37 10.68
CA TYR A 137 22.88 21.12 10.00
C TYR A 137 21.59 21.10 10.82
N ASN A 138 20.86 22.22 10.84
CA ASN A 138 19.59 22.36 11.55
C ASN A 138 19.64 21.84 13.01
N ASN A 139 20.65 22.29 13.77
CA ASN A 139 20.97 21.88 15.14
C ASN A 139 21.29 20.37 15.37
N LEU A 140 21.22 19.53 14.33
CA LEU A 140 21.63 18.13 14.40
C LEU A 140 23.13 17.99 14.12
N LYS A 141 23.87 17.46 15.11
CA LYS A 141 25.28 17.09 14.98
C LYS A 141 25.42 15.70 14.35
N PRO A 142 26.36 15.47 13.41
CA PRO A 142 26.62 14.14 12.88
C PRO A 142 27.21 13.21 13.94
N ILE A 143 26.80 11.95 13.93
CA ILE A 143 27.39 10.87 14.74
C ILE A 143 28.52 10.15 14.00
N ASN A 144 28.52 10.16 12.66
CA ASN A 144 29.60 9.64 11.81
C ASN A 144 30.16 10.73 10.88
N GLN A 145 31.39 10.55 10.40
CA GLN A 145 32.04 11.41 9.41
C GLN A 145 31.56 11.06 7.98
N ALA A 146 30.28 11.31 7.72
CA ALA A 146 29.58 10.97 6.49
C ALA A 146 28.51 12.02 6.13
N GLY A 147 27.90 11.88 4.95
CA GLY A 147 26.77 12.72 4.51
C GLY A 147 25.44 12.31 5.15
N PHE A 148 24.41 13.15 5.00
CA PHE A 148 23.05 12.80 5.45
C PHE A 148 22.25 12.00 4.39
N CYS A 149 22.66 11.98 3.12
CA CYS A 149 21.88 11.37 2.04
C CYS A 149 21.87 9.82 2.06
N PRO A 150 20.72 9.16 2.24
CA PRO A 150 20.62 7.70 2.20
C PRO A 150 20.69 7.22 0.75
N HIS A 151 21.61 6.30 0.49
CA HIS A 151 21.77 5.56 -0.76
C HIS A 151 21.85 4.06 -0.42
N ALA A 152 21.55 3.18 -1.38
CA ALA A 152 21.38 1.74 -1.18
C ALA A 152 20.41 1.40 -0.02
N ALA A 153 19.35 2.20 0.17
CA ALA A 153 18.37 2.05 1.25
C ALA A 153 16.95 2.47 0.80
N THR A 154 15.90 1.84 1.32
CA THR A 154 14.49 2.11 0.95
C THR A 154 14.00 3.52 1.29
N ILE A 155 14.74 4.24 2.14
CA ILE A 155 14.45 5.63 2.53
C ILE A 155 15.05 6.68 1.57
N PHE A 156 15.74 6.25 0.49
CA PHE A 156 16.31 7.11 -0.56
C PHE A 156 15.34 8.19 -1.06
N ALA A 157 14.23 7.79 -1.69
CA ALA A 157 13.30 8.75 -2.30
C ALA A 157 12.56 9.61 -1.25
N PRO A 158 12.01 9.07 -0.14
CA PRO A 158 11.40 9.88 0.91
C PRO A 158 12.34 10.90 1.57
N TRP A 159 13.65 10.66 1.62
CA TRP A 159 14.63 11.62 2.16
C TRP A 159 14.99 12.74 1.17
N HIS A 160 15.11 12.43 -0.12
CA HIS A 160 15.43 13.46 -1.12
C HIS A 160 14.25 14.42 -1.39
N ARG A 161 13.00 13.97 -1.23
CA ARG A 161 11.78 14.80 -1.34
C ARG A 161 11.82 16.12 -0.52
N PRO A 162 12.01 16.09 0.83
CA PRO A 162 12.15 17.32 1.62
C PRO A 162 13.49 18.05 1.38
N PHE A 163 14.54 17.36 0.93
CA PHE A 163 15.81 18.00 0.57
C PHE A 163 15.67 18.92 -0.64
N VAL A 164 14.93 18.49 -1.68
CA VAL A 164 14.59 19.33 -2.84
C VAL A 164 13.68 20.50 -2.42
N ALA A 165 12.72 20.27 -1.52
CA ALA A 165 11.86 21.34 -1.00
C ALA A 165 12.59 22.38 -0.13
N LEU A 166 13.66 21.98 0.58
CA LEU A 166 14.55 22.89 1.30
C LEU A 166 15.29 23.84 0.33
N MET A 167 15.85 23.32 -0.76
CA MET A 167 16.47 24.15 -1.81
C MET A 167 15.43 25.07 -2.48
N GLU A 168 14.24 24.56 -2.78
CA GLU A 168 13.13 25.34 -3.34
C GLU A 168 12.68 26.49 -2.42
N GLN A 169 12.61 26.25 -1.11
CA GLN A 169 12.30 27.27 -0.10
C GLN A 169 13.42 28.34 -0.01
N ALA A 170 14.69 27.92 0.00
CA ALA A 170 15.85 28.83 0.01
C ALA A 170 15.90 29.71 -1.24
N LEU A 171 15.69 29.12 -2.42
CA LEU A 171 15.56 29.79 -3.71
C LEU A 171 14.41 30.80 -3.69
N TYR A 172 13.23 30.43 -3.20
CA TYR A 172 12.09 31.34 -3.19
C TYR A 172 12.30 32.55 -2.26
N LEU A 173 12.98 32.37 -1.11
CA LEU A 173 13.39 33.49 -0.25
C LEU A 173 14.37 34.42 -0.99
N ALA A 174 15.34 33.87 -1.73
CA ALA A 174 16.23 34.66 -2.59
C ALA A 174 15.48 35.38 -3.74
N VAL A 175 14.41 34.78 -4.29
CA VAL A 175 13.51 35.45 -5.25
C VAL A 175 12.77 36.63 -4.60
N LEU A 176 12.29 36.51 -3.37
CA LEU A 176 11.65 37.63 -2.66
C LEU A 176 12.63 38.79 -2.40
N GLU A 177 13.89 38.50 -2.05
CA GLU A 177 14.96 39.49 -1.95
C GLU A 177 15.21 40.19 -3.29
N VAL A 178 15.33 39.43 -4.38
CA VAL A 178 15.49 39.96 -5.74
C VAL A 178 14.33 40.88 -6.13
N ILE A 179 13.09 40.51 -5.81
CA ILE A 179 11.89 41.32 -6.09
C ILE A 179 11.91 42.65 -5.34
N ALA A 180 12.43 42.68 -4.10
CA ALA A 180 12.52 43.91 -3.32
C ALA A 180 13.45 44.95 -3.96
N ASP A 181 14.46 44.52 -4.72
CA ASP A 181 15.38 45.40 -5.46
C ASP A 181 14.74 46.05 -6.71
N PHE A 182 13.60 45.57 -7.20
CA PHE A 182 12.92 46.16 -8.36
C PHE A 182 12.10 47.41 -7.99
N PRO A 183 11.95 48.37 -8.92
CA PRO A 183 11.06 49.53 -8.75
C PRO A 183 9.64 49.12 -8.35
N SER A 184 9.04 49.86 -7.42
CA SER A 184 7.77 49.49 -6.77
C SER A 184 6.59 49.26 -7.74
N ASN A 185 6.60 49.89 -8.91
CA ASN A 185 5.60 49.71 -9.96
C ASN A 185 5.73 48.37 -10.74
N GLN A 186 6.85 47.67 -10.61
CA GLN A 186 7.08 46.34 -11.20
C GLN A 186 6.89 45.21 -10.17
N GLN A 187 7.09 45.49 -8.88
CA GLN A 187 7.11 44.47 -7.83
C GLN A 187 5.85 43.60 -7.78
N GLN A 188 4.65 44.14 -8.02
CA GLN A 188 3.43 43.33 -7.96
C GLN A 188 3.41 42.27 -9.05
N ARG A 189 3.69 42.65 -10.31
CA ARG A 189 3.78 41.73 -11.46
C ARG A 189 4.75 40.58 -11.19
N LEU A 190 5.89 40.89 -10.56
CA LEU A 190 6.90 39.90 -10.19
C LEU A 190 6.47 39.02 -9.01
N LYS A 191 5.71 39.54 -8.03
CA LYS A 191 5.10 38.75 -6.94
C LYS A 191 4.02 37.80 -7.49
N ASP A 192 3.21 38.27 -8.44
CA ASP A 192 2.18 37.48 -9.11
C ASP A 192 2.84 36.30 -9.87
N ALA A 193 3.92 36.57 -10.62
CA ALA A 193 4.73 35.54 -11.28
C ALA A 193 5.39 34.57 -10.27
N ALA A 194 5.95 35.09 -9.16
CA ALA A 194 6.60 34.29 -8.13
C ALA A 194 5.61 33.38 -7.37
N SER A 195 4.34 33.77 -7.21
CA SER A 195 3.34 33.00 -6.43
C SER A 195 3.22 31.52 -6.84
N THR A 196 3.43 31.24 -8.13
CA THR A 196 3.40 29.91 -8.75
C THR A 196 4.78 29.41 -9.19
N LEU A 197 5.85 30.17 -8.92
CA LEU A 197 7.22 29.72 -9.13
C LEU A 197 7.55 28.59 -8.13
N ARG A 198 8.16 27.53 -8.66
CA ARG A 198 8.63 26.33 -7.95
C ARG A 198 9.94 25.90 -8.59
N LEU A 199 10.70 24.99 -7.98
CA LEU A 199 11.94 24.49 -8.56
C LEU A 199 11.63 23.62 -9.80
N PRO A 200 12.18 23.92 -11.00
CA PRO A 200 11.84 23.16 -12.20
C PRO A 200 12.48 21.77 -12.17
N PHE A 201 11.83 20.80 -12.82
CA PHE A 201 12.44 19.50 -13.14
C PHE A 201 13.05 19.52 -14.54
N TRP A 202 14.07 18.69 -14.77
CA TRP A 202 14.58 18.40 -16.11
C TRP A 202 14.24 16.96 -16.49
N ASP A 203 13.35 16.79 -17.47
CA ASP A 203 13.03 15.47 -18.02
C ASP A 203 14.12 15.05 -19.02
N TRP A 204 15.08 14.28 -18.51
CA TRP A 204 16.19 13.68 -19.25
C TRP A 204 15.79 12.39 -20.01
N ALA A 205 14.59 11.85 -19.78
CA ALA A 205 14.12 10.58 -20.36
C ALA A 205 13.11 10.75 -21.50
N THR A 206 12.44 11.90 -21.62
CA THR A 206 11.35 12.10 -22.59
C THR A 206 11.80 12.07 -24.05
N LYS A 207 10.98 11.46 -24.90
CA LYS A 207 11.10 11.52 -26.37
C LYS A 207 10.69 12.87 -26.98
N LEU A 208 10.16 13.80 -26.18
CA LEU A 208 9.58 15.07 -26.67
C LEU A 208 10.52 16.29 -26.55
N GLY A 209 11.46 16.30 -25.60
CA GLY A 209 12.38 17.41 -25.38
C GLY A 209 13.62 17.34 -26.26
N ASN A 210 13.81 18.30 -27.17
CA ASN A 210 14.99 18.40 -28.04
C ASN A 210 15.67 19.77 -27.88
N PRO A 211 17.01 19.85 -27.79
CA PRO A 211 17.94 18.76 -27.43
C PRO A 211 17.63 18.17 -26.02
N VAL A 212 18.15 16.97 -25.71
CA VAL A 212 17.88 16.24 -24.45
C VAL A 212 18.30 17.06 -23.23
N ILE A 213 19.49 17.66 -23.28
CA ILE A 213 19.91 18.72 -22.34
C ILE A 213 19.51 20.07 -22.96
N PRO A 214 18.63 20.87 -22.35
CA PRO A 214 18.29 22.19 -22.88
C PRO A 214 19.47 23.17 -22.73
N THR A 215 19.67 24.05 -23.72
CA THR A 215 20.88 24.90 -23.80
C THR A 215 21.07 25.80 -22.59
N MET A 216 19.98 26.22 -21.93
CA MET A 216 20.00 26.98 -20.67
C MET A 216 20.77 26.31 -19.51
N LEU A 217 21.12 25.02 -19.61
CA LEU A 217 21.98 24.31 -18.66
C LEU A 217 23.46 24.24 -19.12
N THR A 218 23.73 24.48 -20.41
CA THR A 218 25.05 24.38 -21.04
C THR A 218 25.64 25.72 -21.51
N ASP A 219 24.82 26.76 -21.65
CA ASP A 219 25.20 28.10 -22.06
C ASP A 219 25.95 28.82 -20.92
N GLN A 220 27.17 29.32 -21.16
CA GLN A 220 28.00 29.96 -20.12
C GLN A 220 27.41 31.27 -19.55
N THR A 221 26.63 32.00 -20.36
CA THR A 221 26.00 33.26 -19.95
C THR A 221 24.56 33.32 -20.43
N VAL A 222 23.68 33.93 -19.64
CA VAL A 222 22.24 34.01 -19.90
C VAL A 222 21.77 35.47 -19.86
N GLY A 223 20.75 35.79 -20.65
CA GLY A 223 20.11 37.11 -20.64
C GLY A 223 19.04 37.20 -19.55
N VAL A 224 19.10 38.26 -18.75
CA VAL A 224 18.17 38.56 -17.66
C VAL A 224 17.79 40.04 -17.67
N THR A 225 16.69 40.40 -17.03
CA THR A 225 16.32 41.80 -16.74
C THR A 225 16.48 42.04 -15.25
N LYS A 226 17.46 42.87 -14.86
CA LYS A 226 17.67 43.35 -13.49
C LYS A 226 16.95 44.70 -13.28
N PRO A 227 16.90 45.26 -12.05
CA PRO A 227 16.26 46.57 -11.80
C PRO A 227 16.75 47.71 -12.70
N GLN A 228 18.00 47.62 -13.19
CA GLN A 228 18.63 48.59 -14.10
C GLN A 228 18.29 48.36 -15.58
N GLY A 229 17.64 47.25 -15.94
CA GLY A 229 17.29 46.85 -17.31
C GLY A 229 17.87 45.50 -17.75
N PRO A 230 17.75 45.17 -19.05
CA PRO A 230 18.30 43.94 -19.63
C PRO A 230 19.83 43.88 -19.59
N VAL A 231 20.39 42.73 -19.22
CA VAL A 231 21.83 42.47 -19.07
C VAL A 231 22.15 40.99 -19.30
N ARG A 232 23.38 40.64 -19.68
CA ARG A 232 23.86 39.24 -19.64
C ARG A 232 24.65 39.00 -18.36
N ILE A 233 24.41 37.87 -17.71
CA ILE A 233 25.14 37.41 -16.52
C ILE A 233 25.81 36.05 -16.79
N PRO A 234 26.85 35.67 -16.03
CA PRO A 234 27.24 34.26 -15.91
C PRO A 234 26.01 33.41 -15.55
N ASN A 235 25.83 32.27 -16.21
CA ASN A 235 24.64 31.46 -16.01
C ASN A 235 24.75 30.65 -14.70
N PRO A 236 23.88 30.89 -13.68
CA PRO A 236 23.94 30.17 -12.41
C PRO A 236 23.50 28.70 -12.53
N LEU A 237 23.01 28.27 -13.70
CA LEU A 237 22.71 26.87 -14.01
C LEU A 237 23.88 26.14 -14.71
N TYR A 238 24.93 26.86 -15.15
CA TYR A 238 26.10 26.28 -15.83
C TYR A 238 27.08 25.65 -14.85
N LYS A 239 27.38 26.35 -13.74
CA LYS A 239 28.26 25.90 -12.66
C LYS A 239 27.95 26.67 -11.37
N TYR A 240 28.32 26.12 -10.24
CA TYR A 240 28.53 26.87 -9.00
C TYR A 240 30.02 27.17 -8.82
N ALA A 241 30.37 28.39 -8.45
CA ALA A 241 31.73 28.81 -8.15
C ALA A 241 31.86 29.18 -6.67
N MET A 242 32.79 28.56 -5.95
CA MET A 242 32.94 28.71 -4.51
C MET A 242 33.81 29.91 -4.10
N GLY A 243 34.41 30.63 -5.05
CA GLY A 243 35.50 31.58 -4.78
C GLY A 243 36.78 30.81 -4.51
N ASP A 244 37.32 30.87 -3.30
CA ASP A 244 38.35 29.92 -2.85
C ASP A 244 37.75 28.55 -2.53
N TYR A 245 38.47 27.48 -2.86
CA TYR A 245 38.08 26.10 -2.54
C TYR A 245 38.09 25.89 -1.01
N PRO A 246 36.96 25.52 -0.37
CA PRO A 246 36.91 25.35 1.08
C PRO A 246 37.70 24.13 1.56
N ALA A 247 38.71 24.33 2.39
CA ALA A 247 39.53 23.25 2.96
C ALA A 247 38.70 22.20 3.74
N GLU A 248 37.54 22.59 4.30
CA GLU A 248 36.57 21.70 4.95
C GLU A 248 36.01 20.60 4.03
N LEU A 249 36.04 20.79 2.71
CA LEU A 249 35.65 19.75 1.75
C LEU A 249 36.73 18.66 1.56
N GLY A 250 37.91 18.80 2.18
CA GLY A 250 39.05 17.90 1.98
C GLY A 250 39.63 17.94 0.55
N PRO A 251 40.56 17.05 0.18
CA PRO A 251 41.10 17.00 -1.19
C PRO A 251 39.97 16.75 -2.20
N GLY A 252 39.79 17.71 -3.11
CA GLY A 252 38.76 17.69 -4.14
C GLY A 252 39.27 17.18 -5.49
N PRO A 253 38.35 16.78 -6.38
CA PRO A 253 38.70 16.40 -7.75
C PRO A 253 39.35 17.58 -8.50
N TRP A 254 40.13 17.26 -9.53
CA TRP A 254 40.81 18.25 -10.39
C TRP A 254 41.66 19.26 -9.61
N ASN A 255 42.52 18.74 -8.73
CA ASN A 255 43.38 19.51 -7.82
C ASN A 255 42.60 20.46 -6.89
N SER A 256 41.42 20.03 -6.42
CA SER A 256 40.50 20.85 -5.62
C SER A 256 40.05 22.12 -6.36
N PHE A 257 39.60 21.97 -7.60
CA PHE A 257 39.11 23.10 -8.40
C PHE A 257 37.92 23.78 -7.70
N PRO A 258 37.88 25.13 -7.60
CA PRO A 258 36.87 25.84 -6.80
C PRO A 258 35.49 25.95 -7.46
N GLU A 259 35.25 25.28 -8.59
CA GLU A 259 34.00 25.36 -9.35
C GLU A 259 33.46 23.96 -9.65
N SER A 260 32.15 23.82 -9.80
CA SER A 260 31.55 22.55 -10.23
C SER A 260 31.85 22.28 -11.70
N LEU A 261 32.38 21.09 -12.01
CA LEU A 261 32.79 20.69 -13.35
C LEU A 261 31.96 19.49 -13.85
N ARG A 262 31.62 19.49 -15.14
CA ARG A 262 30.88 18.42 -15.83
C ARG A 262 31.73 17.86 -16.96
N ARG A 263 31.95 16.54 -16.97
CA ARG A 263 32.87 15.84 -17.89
C ARG A 263 34.19 16.63 -18.09
N PRO A 264 34.93 16.96 -17.02
CA PRO A 264 36.05 17.90 -17.09
C PRO A 264 37.16 17.50 -18.07
N LEU A 265 37.79 18.52 -18.64
CA LEU A 265 39.02 18.47 -19.43
C LEU A 265 40.11 19.32 -18.76
N GLY A 266 41.36 18.89 -18.89
CA GLY A 266 42.53 19.69 -18.49
C GLY A 266 42.92 20.77 -19.51
N ASN A 267 43.80 21.67 -19.06
CA ASN A 267 44.56 22.63 -19.89
C ASN A 267 43.74 23.47 -20.90
N PRO A 268 43.07 24.56 -20.46
CA PRO A 268 42.75 24.91 -19.07
C PRO A 268 41.59 24.06 -18.52
N THR A 269 41.54 23.89 -17.20
CA THR A 269 40.49 23.12 -16.53
C THR A 269 39.10 23.69 -16.83
N ARG A 270 38.23 22.90 -17.48
CA ARG A 270 36.88 23.31 -17.92
C ARG A 270 35.92 22.13 -18.03
N SER A 271 34.61 22.38 -18.00
CA SER A 271 33.57 21.38 -18.30
C SER A 271 33.49 21.07 -19.80
N ASN A 272 33.33 19.80 -20.19
CA ASN A 272 33.03 19.40 -21.56
C ASN A 272 31.51 19.16 -21.75
N ASN A 273 30.76 20.26 -21.87
CA ASN A 273 29.32 20.18 -22.10
C ASN A 273 28.98 19.55 -23.46
N ASN A 274 29.87 19.60 -24.46
CA ASN A 274 29.61 19.03 -25.79
C ASN A 274 29.58 17.50 -25.74
N GLU A 275 30.58 16.88 -25.11
CA GLU A 275 30.56 15.45 -24.83
C GLU A 275 29.32 15.10 -23.98
N MET A 276 29.00 15.88 -22.94
CA MET A 276 27.84 15.63 -22.10
C MET A 276 26.54 15.59 -22.93
N VAL A 277 26.31 16.58 -23.80
CA VAL A 277 25.14 16.62 -24.70
C VAL A 277 25.09 15.40 -25.62
N ALA A 278 26.21 15.02 -26.24
CA ALA A 278 26.27 13.87 -27.14
C ALA A 278 26.08 12.52 -26.42
N ARG A 279 26.64 12.36 -25.21
CA ARG A 279 26.43 11.19 -24.35
C ARG A 279 24.96 11.06 -23.94
N PHE A 280 24.29 12.16 -23.60
CA PHE A 280 22.85 12.15 -23.27
C PHE A 280 21.95 11.88 -24.48
N GLN A 281 22.23 12.45 -25.65
CA GLN A 281 21.49 12.14 -26.88
C GLN A 281 21.59 10.65 -27.22
N THR A 282 22.77 10.07 -27.01
CA THR A 282 23.08 8.66 -27.26
C THR A 282 22.54 7.70 -26.21
N ALA A 283 22.54 8.09 -24.92
CA ALA A 283 21.94 7.32 -23.84
C ALA A 283 20.40 7.37 -23.85
N ARG A 284 19.80 8.32 -24.59
CA ARG A 284 18.37 8.61 -24.58
C ARG A 284 17.49 7.38 -24.74
N THR A 285 17.73 6.53 -25.74
CA THR A 285 16.92 5.32 -25.98
C THR A 285 16.90 4.42 -24.75
N SER A 286 18.06 4.19 -24.14
CA SER A 286 18.19 3.45 -22.89
C SER A 286 17.45 4.11 -21.72
N LEU A 287 17.61 5.43 -21.55
CA LEU A 287 16.98 6.17 -20.45
C LEU A 287 15.44 6.20 -20.58
N THR A 288 14.92 6.41 -21.80
CA THR A 288 13.48 6.31 -22.11
C THR A 288 12.94 4.92 -21.78
N ASN A 289 13.63 3.86 -22.22
CA ASN A 289 13.23 2.48 -21.98
C ASN A 289 13.24 2.14 -20.48
N ARG A 290 14.36 2.37 -19.78
CA ARG A 290 14.50 2.08 -18.34
C ARG A 290 13.39 2.74 -17.51
N VAL A 291 13.01 3.98 -17.83
CA VAL A 291 11.86 4.66 -17.20
C VAL A 291 10.53 3.99 -17.56
N PHE A 292 10.27 3.70 -18.84
CA PHE A 292 9.03 3.07 -19.28
C PHE A 292 8.84 1.65 -18.70
N ASP A 293 9.88 0.83 -18.76
CA ASP A 293 9.89 -0.54 -18.25
C ASP A 293 9.76 -0.57 -16.72
N LEU A 294 10.38 0.38 -16.00
CA LEU A 294 10.18 0.54 -14.55
C LEU A 294 8.72 0.83 -14.22
N PHE A 295 8.05 1.73 -14.95
CA PHE A 295 6.61 1.98 -14.76
C PHE A 295 5.74 0.77 -15.17
N ALA A 296 6.07 0.09 -16.27
CA ALA A 296 5.35 -1.08 -16.78
C ALA A 296 5.51 -2.34 -15.91
N SER A 297 6.54 -2.40 -15.04
CA SER A 297 6.70 -3.48 -14.06
C SER A 297 5.51 -3.60 -13.09
N LYS A 298 4.87 -2.46 -12.76
CA LYS A 298 3.87 -2.31 -11.69
C LYS A 298 4.31 -2.94 -10.33
N ALA A 299 5.62 -3.04 -10.09
CA ALA A 299 6.26 -3.65 -8.91
C ALA A 299 5.99 -2.90 -7.60
N SER A 300 6.48 -3.45 -6.47
CA SER A 300 6.36 -2.80 -5.16
C SER A 300 7.40 -1.70 -4.98
N TRP A 301 7.08 -0.70 -4.15
CA TRP A 301 7.97 0.42 -3.87
C TRP A 301 9.36 0.00 -3.38
N GLY A 302 9.45 -1.05 -2.53
CA GLY A 302 10.72 -1.57 -2.04
C GLY A 302 11.63 -2.08 -3.15
N ASP A 303 11.04 -2.57 -4.24
CA ASP A 303 11.73 -3.16 -5.38
C ASP A 303 12.28 -2.06 -6.30
N VAL A 304 11.53 -0.96 -6.50
CA VAL A 304 11.92 0.14 -7.41
C VAL A 304 12.61 1.33 -6.73
N THR A 305 12.56 1.47 -5.40
CA THR A 305 13.06 2.70 -4.75
C THR A 305 14.58 2.78 -4.58
N SER A 306 15.30 1.66 -4.62
CA SER A 306 16.74 1.61 -4.34
C SER A 306 17.44 0.52 -5.14
N ALA A 307 18.71 0.75 -5.44
CA ALA A 307 19.58 -0.20 -6.12
C ALA A 307 20.21 -1.23 -5.16
N GLY A 308 20.13 -1.04 -3.84
CA GLY A 308 20.73 -1.95 -2.86
C GLY A 308 20.11 -3.35 -2.89
N ILE A 309 20.94 -4.39 -3.07
CA ILE A 309 20.51 -5.80 -2.93
C ILE A 309 20.14 -6.05 -1.46
N GLY A 310 19.18 -6.93 -1.19
CA GLY A 310 18.84 -7.38 0.17
C GLY A 310 18.01 -6.40 1.00
N VAL A 311 18.01 -5.10 0.69
CA VAL A 311 16.92 -4.17 1.14
C VAL A 311 15.57 -4.56 0.52
N ARG A 312 15.65 -5.48 -0.44
CA ARG A 312 14.63 -6.15 -1.24
C ARG A 312 14.44 -7.56 -0.68
N THR A 313 13.20 -8.00 -0.49
CA THR A 313 12.90 -9.38 -0.06
C THR A 313 13.23 -10.40 -1.16
N GLN A 314 13.24 -11.70 -0.89
CA GLN A 314 13.40 -12.69 -1.99
C GLN A 314 12.27 -12.62 -3.04
N SER A 315 11.09 -12.09 -2.67
CA SER A 315 9.98 -11.81 -3.61
C SER A 315 10.17 -10.53 -4.43
N SER A 316 11.12 -9.67 -4.05
CA SER A 316 11.37 -8.35 -4.66
C SER A 316 12.28 -8.40 -5.90
N GLY A 317 12.94 -9.54 -6.16
CA GLY A 317 13.88 -9.73 -7.28
C GLY A 317 13.21 -9.84 -8.66
N GLY A 318 12.14 -9.08 -8.91
CA GLY A 318 11.30 -9.15 -10.12
C GLY A 318 11.96 -8.65 -11.41
N GLY A 319 13.29 -8.58 -11.48
CA GLY A 319 14.09 -8.17 -12.63
C GLY A 319 13.73 -6.79 -13.20
N SER A 320 13.34 -5.86 -12.33
CA SER A 320 12.91 -4.50 -12.67
C SER A 320 13.90 -3.49 -12.09
N ASP A 321 14.13 -2.41 -12.83
CA ASP A 321 15.12 -1.39 -12.48
C ASP A 321 14.68 -0.52 -11.28
N SER A 322 15.56 0.38 -10.81
CA SER A 322 15.25 1.28 -9.67
C SER A 322 15.45 2.76 -9.99
N PHE A 323 14.70 3.62 -9.28
CA PHE A 323 14.89 5.07 -9.29
C PHE A 323 16.32 5.47 -8.89
N GLU A 324 16.93 4.76 -7.94
CA GLU A 324 18.32 5.01 -7.56
C GLU A 324 19.31 4.61 -8.68
N SER A 325 19.10 3.52 -9.41
CA SER A 325 19.98 3.17 -10.53
C SER A 325 19.81 4.10 -11.74
N LEU A 326 18.59 4.57 -11.99
CA LEU A 326 18.30 5.62 -12.97
C LEU A 326 18.92 6.97 -12.59
N HIS A 327 18.94 7.29 -11.30
CA HIS A 327 19.66 8.44 -10.72
C HIS A 327 21.18 8.30 -10.90
N ASP A 328 21.75 7.17 -10.48
CA ASP A 328 23.19 6.90 -10.52
C ASP A 328 23.77 7.02 -11.94
N ILE A 329 23.08 6.52 -12.98
CA ILE A 329 23.55 6.69 -14.36
C ILE A 329 23.51 8.15 -14.83
N VAL A 330 22.51 8.93 -14.42
CA VAL A 330 22.42 10.36 -14.80
C VAL A 330 23.52 11.17 -14.11
N HIS A 331 23.85 10.85 -12.86
CA HIS A 331 25.03 11.37 -12.17
C HIS A 331 26.33 11.06 -12.93
N ASN A 332 26.54 9.81 -13.35
CA ASN A 332 27.71 9.42 -14.14
C ASN A 332 27.78 10.12 -15.50
N LEU A 333 26.67 10.22 -16.24
CA LEU A 333 26.64 10.88 -17.55
C LEU A 333 27.04 12.37 -17.47
N ILE A 334 26.59 13.09 -16.43
CA ILE A 334 26.88 14.51 -16.20
C ILE A 334 28.30 14.73 -15.65
N GLY A 335 28.67 13.98 -14.61
CA GLY A 335 29.98 14.08 -13.99
C GLY A 335 31.09 13.63 -14.94
N GLY A 336 30.80 12.57 -15.69
CA GLY A 336 31.70 11.93 -16.63
C GLY A 336 32.79 11.11 -16.00
N GLU A 337 33.22 10.09 -16.73
CA GLU A 337 34.31 9.19 -16.37
C GLU A 337 35.63 9.95 -16.11
N THR A 338 35.77 11.21 -16.60
CA THR A 338 36.87 12.12 -16.22
C THR A 338 36.77 12.71 -14.80
N GLY A 339 35.76 12.35 -14.00
CA GLY A 339 35.67 12.70 -12.59
C GLY A 339 35.21 14.13 -12.29
N GLY A 340 34.09 14.56 -12.89
CA GLY A 340 33.41 15.83 -12.57
C GLY A 340 32.64 15.81 -11.25
N THR A 341 32.04 16.93 -10.86
CA THR A 341 31.39 17.11 -9.55
C THR A 341 30.23 16.15 -9.31
N MET A 342 29.39 15.92 -10.33
CA MET A 342 28.28 14.95 -10.25
C MET A 342 28.73 13.48 -10.17
N PHE A 343 29.99 13.18 -10.49
CA PHE A 343 30.60 11.84 -10.46
C PHE A 343 30.96 11.37 -9.04
N TYR A 344 30.82 12.23 -8.02
CA TYR A 344 31.06 11.86 -6.62
C TYR A 344 29.81 12.13 -5.79
N LEU A 345 29.26 11.07 -5.20
CA LEU A 345 28.09 11.10 -4.33
C LEU A 345 28.20 12.22 -3.28
N ASP A 346 29.32 12.29 -2.55
CA ASP A 346 29.55 13.25 -1.47
C ASP A 346 29.86 14.69 -1.92
N ARG A 347 29.83 14.99 -3.22
CA ARG A 347 30.06 16.35 -3.78
C ARG A 347 29.01 16.81 -4.80
N SER A 348 28.28 15.88 -5.39
CA SER A 348 27.34 16.09 -6.51
C SER A 348 26.37 17.27 -6.32
N ALA A 349 25.78 17.42 -5.13
CA ALA A 349 24.83 18.49 -4.80
C ALA A 349 25.34 19.93 -5.06
N PHE A 350 26.66 20.16 -5.13
CA PHE A 350 27.19 21.48 -5.47
C PHE A 350 26.97 21.87 -6.94
N ASP A 351 26.78 20.94 -7.88
CA ASP A 351 26.46 21.30 -9.27
C ASP A 351 24.98 21.72 -9.41
N PRO A 352 24.66 22.91 -9.97
CA PRO A 352 23.27 23.37 -10.13
C PRO A 352 22.31 22.39 -10.82
N ILE A 353 22.81 21.51 -11.70
CA ILE A 353 21.97 20.54 -12.42
C ILE A 353 21.49 19.39 -11.53
N PHE A 354 22.15 19.13 -10.40
CA PHE A 354 21.72 18.17 -9.37
C PHE A 354 20.26 18.40 -8.97
N TRP A 355 19.90 19.67 -8.77
CA TRP A 355 18.60 20.07 -8.26
C TRP A 355 17.48 19.83 -9.27
N LEU A 356 17.73 20.07 -10.56
CA LEU A 356 16.79 19.77 -11.64
C LEU A 356 16.67 18.26 -11.90
N HIS A 357 17.76 17.51 -11.70
CA HIS A 357 17.77 16.05 -11.77
C HIS A 357 16.96 15.41 -10.63
N HIS A 358 17.26 15.76 -9.37
CA HIS A 358 16.54 15.26 -8.18
C HIS A 358 15.07 15.69 -8.18
N CYS A 359 14.75 16.88 -8.71
CA CYS A 359 13.37 17.31 -8.93
C CYS A 359 12.61 16.42 -9.95
N ASN A 360 13.30 15.83 -10.94
CA ASN A 360 12.70 14.83 -11.84
C ASN A 360 12.63 13.41 -11.22
N ILE A 361 13.59 13.04 -10.36
CA ILE A 361 13.47 11.80 -9.56
C ILE A 361 12.24 11.90 -8.63
N ASP A 362 12.06 13.00 -7.91
CA ASP A 362 10.88 13.22 -7.06
C ASP A 362 9.56 13.25 -7.87
N ARG A 363 9.58 13.73 -9.12
CA ARG A 363 8.46 13.63 -10.06
C ARG A 363 8.13 12.18 -10.41
N MET A 364 9.12 11.39 -10.83
CA MET A 364 8.93 9.98 -11.17
C MET A 364 8.40 9.17 -9.97
N VAL A 365 8.91 9.50 -8.77
CA VAL A 365 8.47 8.97 -7.48
C VAL A 365 7.01 9.35 -7.17
N ASP A 366 6.62 10.63 -7.33
CA ASP A 366 5.23 11.07 -7.14
C ASP A 366 4.28 10.40 -8.13
N MET A 367 4.67 10.29 -9.40
CA MET A 367 3.93 9.57 -10.43
C MET A 367 3.76 8.09 -10.07
N TYR A 368 4.83 7.41 -9.66
CA TYR A 368 4.79 5.97 -9.33
C TYR A 368 3.92 5.67 -8.12
N HIS A 369 3.71 6.62 -7.21
CA HIS A 369 2.76 6.44 -6.12
C HIS A 369 1.34 6.14 -6.65
N TYR A 370 0.91 6.73 -7.77
CA TYR A 370 -0.39 6.42 -8.38
C TYR A 370 -0.40 5.06 -9.10
N ILE A 371 0.76 4.55 -9.52
CA ILE A 371 0.92 3.24 -10.18
C ILE A 371 0.92 2.07 -9.18
N SER A 372 1.57 2.24 -8.02
CA SER A 372 1.67 1.22 -6.96
C SER A 372 1.29 1.82 -5.58
N PRO A 373 0.02 2.23 -5.37
CA PRO A 373 -0.37 3.07 -4.23
C PRO A 373 -0.30 2.43 -2.84
N ASN A 374 -0.37 1.09 -2.81
CA ASN A 374 -0.46 0.30 -1.59
C ASN A 374 0.91 -0.09 -0.99
N THR A 375 2.02 0.23 -1.67
CA THR A 375 3.35 -0.31 -1.33
C THR A 375 4.35 0.72 -0.78
N TRP A 376 3.94 1.98 -0.59
CA TRP A 376 4.77 3.13 -0.18
C TRP A 376 5.77 2.81 0.95
N MET A 377 7.06 2.80 0.61
CA MET A 377 8.23 2.54 1.46
C MET A 377 8.20 1.26 2.33
N SER A 378 8.85 0.20 1.84
CA SER A 378 9.20 -0.99 2.64
C SER A 378 10.23 -0.70 3.74
N PRO A 379 10.19 -1.40 4.89
CA PRO A 379 11.27 -1.40 5.87
C PRO A 379 12.61 -1.87 5.28
N GLY A 380 13.73 -1.39 5.85
CA GLY A 380 15.08 -1.75 5.42
C GLY A 380 16.16 -1.17 6.34
N ASN A 381 17.32 -1.85 6.41
CA ASN A 381 18.43 -1.42 7.27
C ASN A 381 19.37 -0.43 6.55
N ILE A 382 20.02 0.45 7.31
CA ILE A 382 21.06 1.36 6.81
C ILE A 382 22.34 0.59 6.48
N ARG A 383 22.90 0.82 5.28
CA ARG A 383 23.95 -0.05 4.71
C ARG A 383 25.39 0.34 4.98
N PHE A 384 25.64 1.58 5.38
CA PHE A 384 26.96 2.11 5.71
C PHE A 384 26.80 3.25 6.74
N PRO A 385 27.85 3.66 7.47
CA PRO A 385 27.75 4.75 8.43
C PRO A 385 27.31 6.07 7.77
N MET A 386 26.26 6.70 8.30
CA MET A 386 25.70 7.96 7.83
C MET A 386 25.77 9.04 8.92
N ALA A 387 25.64 10.31 8.54
CA ALA A 387 25.67 11.44 9.48
C ALA A 387 24.69 11.27 10.67
N GLN A 388 23.50 10.71 10.43
CA GLN A 388 22.42 10.60 11.41
C GLN A 388 22.12 9.18 11.92
N TRP A 389 22.70 8.14 11.31
CA TRP A 389 22.42 6.71 11.54
C TRP A 389 23.68 5.85 11.35
N ASN A 390 23.77 4.75 12.07
CA ASN A 390 24.82 3.75 11.93
C ASN A 390 24.44 2.63 10.96
N GLN A 391 25.44 1.89 10.48
CA GLN A 391 25.22 0.66 9.71
C GLN A 391 24.43 -0.37 10.53
N GLY A 392 23.50 -1.08 9.88
CA GLY A 392 22.65 -2.09 10.50
C GLY A 392 21.40 -1.55 11.19
N GLU A 393 21.27 -0.23 11.42
CA GLU A 393 20.05 0.29 12.06
C GLU A 393 18.81 0.13 11.14
N PRO A 394 17.70 -0.44 11.63
CA PRO A 394 16.47 -0.58 10.86
C PRO A 394 15.78 0.77 10.63
N LYS A 395 15.14 0.93 9.48
CA LYS A 395 14.32 2.11 9.10
C LYS A 395 13.03 1.67 8.40
N ASN A 396 12.01 2.51 8.50
CA ASN A 396 10.66 2.26 8.00
C ASN A 396 9.96 3.60 7.65
N GLN A 397 8.72 3.54 7.16
CA GLN A 397 7.93 4.71 6.75
C GLN A 397 7.68 5.77 7.84
N TYR A 398 7.86 5.43 9.12
CA TYR A 398 7.71 6.33 10.28
C TYR A 398 9.04 6.87 10.81
N SER A 399 10.17 6.47 10.21
CA SER A 399 11.50 6.88 10.67
C SER A 399 11.74 8.37 10.42
N PRO A 400 12.24 9.14 11.43
CA PRO A 400 12.55 10.56 11.29
C PRO A 400 13.56 10.88 10.17
N LEU A 401 13.12 11.59 9.14
CA LEU A 401 13.88 12.10 7.99
C LEU A 401 14.79 13.27 8.39
N LYS A 402 15.73 12.99 9.31
CA LYS A 402 16.78 13.92 9.74
C LYS A 402 17.63 14.38 8.54
N PRO A 403 18.00 15.68 8.44
CA PRO A 403 17.82 16.75 9.43
C PRO A 403 16.52 17.59 9.24
N PHE A 404 15.52 17.11 8.49
CA PHE A 404 14.42 17.95 8.01
C PHE A 404 13.24 18.06 8.99
N THR A 405 12.94 19.27 9.44
CA THR A 405 11.91 19.56 10.46
C THR A 405 10.71 20.31 9.88
N LYS A 406 9.50 19.93 10.32
CA LYS A 406 8.20 20.51 9.96
C LYS A 406 8.01 21.92 10.53
N ASP A 407 8.57 22.17 11.70
CA ASP A 407 8.31 23.33 12.54
C ASP A 407 9.59 23.85 13.21
N ARG A 408 9.51 25.03 13.83
CA ARG A 408 10.60 25.60 14.65
C ARG A 408 10.86 24.86 15.97
N ARG A 409 10.03 23.88 16.34
CA ARG A 409 10.12 23.12 17.60
C ARG A 409 11.05 21.91 17.48
N GLY A 410 11.34 21.46 16.26
CA GLY A 410 12.23 20.32 15.97
C GLY A 410 11.50 19.03 15.58
N THR A 411 10.21 19.10 15.22
CA THR A 411 9.45 17.93 14.79
C THR A 411 9.93 17.47 13.42
N TYR A 412 10.66 16.36 13.32
CA TYR A 412 11.14 15.82 12.04
C TYR A 412 10.00 15.30 11.14
N PHE A 413 10.19 15.38 9.82
CA PHE A 413 9.36 14.67 8.85
C PHE A 413 9.55 13.15 8.93
N THR A 414 8.56 12.39 8.47
CA THR A 414 8.62 10.95 8.19
C THR A 414 8.25 10.71 6.72
N ALA A 415 8.48 9.51 6.19
CA ALA A 415 8.03 9.19 4.83
C ALA A 415 6.49 9.22 4.70
N MET A 416 5.76 8.92 5.77
CA MET A 416 4.29 9.01 5.79
C MET A 416 3.75 10.44 5.72
N ASP A 417 4.46 11.42 6.31
CA ASP A 417 4.09 12.84 6.18
C ASP A 417 4.21 13.35 4.74
N LEU A 418 5.12 12.77 3.96
CA LEU A 418 5.52 13.25 2.63
C LEU A 418 5.00 12.39 1.47
N LYS A 419 3.98 11.57 1.74
CA LYS A 419 3.30 10.75 0.73
C LYS A 419 2.54 11.58 -0.31
N ASP A 420 2.01 12.76 0.07
CA ASP A 420 1.48 13.78 -0.84
C ASP A 420 2.45 14.97 -0.89
N THR A 421 2.97 15.27 -2.08
CA THR A 421 3.86 16.41 -2.36
C THR A 421 3.28 17.76 -1.94
N ARG A 422 1.95 17.89 -1.90
CA ARG A 422 1.25 19.14 -1.54
C ARG A 422 1.42 19.56 -0.09
N VAL A 423 1.87 18.67 0.80
CA VAL A 423 2.30 19.00 2.17
C VAL A 423 3.46 20.01 2.18
N LEU A 424 4.28 20.01 1.12
CA LEU A 424 5.39 20.94 0.89
C LEU A 424 5.03 22.04 -0.14
N ASN A 425 3.73 22.32 -0.33
CA ASN A 425 3.21 23.36 -1.22
C ASN A 425 3.62 23.23 -2.70
N TYR A 426 3.84 22.02 -3.21
CA TYR A 426 3.99 21.75 -4.66
C TYR A 426 3.23 20.50 -5.12
N TYR A 427 3.17 20.29 -6.44
CA TYR A 427 2.75 19.05 -7.09
C TYR A 427 3.39 18.99 -8.50
N TYR A 428 3.10 17.96 -9.30
CA TYR A 428 3.55 17.85 -10.70
C TYR A 428 2.36 17.88 -11.67
N PRO A 429 2.49 18.44 -12.89
CA PRO A 429 1.43 18.44 -13.90
C PRO A 429 0.81 17.07 -14.17
N GLU A 430 1.63 16.01 -14.14
CA GLU A 430 1.24 14.62 -14.33
C GLU A 430 0.48 14.01 -13.14
N THR A 431 0.48 14.67 -11.98
CA THR A 431 -0.20 14.22 -10.75
C THR A 431 -1.20 15.25 -10.24
N ALA A 432 -1.54 16.26 -11.05
CA ALA A 432 -2.41 17.38 -10.70
C ALA A 432 -3.79 16.92 -10.19
N ASP A 433 -4.42 15.99 -10.92
CA ASP A 433 -5.75 15.42 -10.64
C ASP A 433 -5.69 14.20 -9.71
N ARG A 434 -4.49 13.82 -9.25
CA ARG A 434 -4.23 12.65 -8.39
C ARG A 434 -4.75 11.33 -8.98
N SER A 435 -4.68 11.19 -10.30
CA SER A 435 -5.33 10.11 -11.06
C SER A 435 -4.33 9.16 -11.72
N TYR A 436 -4.57 7.84 -11.59
CA TYR A 436 -3.86 6.79 -12.33
C TYR A 436 -3.83 7.08 -13.83
N GLN A 437 -4.97 7.44 -14.40
CA GLN A 437 -5.14 7.67 -15.83
C GLN A 437 -4.32 8.86 -16.35
N GLN A 438 -4.22 9.95 -15.57
CA GLN A 438 -3.36 11.09 -15.90
C GLN A 438 -1.88 10.70 -15.96
N VAL A 439 -1.44 9.87 -14.99
CA VAL A 439 -0.06 9.37 -14.94
C VAL A 439 0.23 8.41 -16.09
N ILE A 440 -0.66 7.46 -16.40
CA ILE A 440 -0.48 6.54 -17.54
C ILE A 440 -0.42 7.30 -18.88
N GLN A 441 -1.33 8.26 -19.08
CA GLN A 441 -1.33 9.10 -20.29
C GLN A 441 -0.03 9.91 -20.41
N ALA A 442 0.52 10.42 -19.30
CA ALA A 442 1.83 11.06 -19.29
C ALA A 442 2.97 10.09 -19.64
N ILE A 443 3.00 8.88 -19.05
CA ILE A 443 4.02 7.85 -19.33
C ILE A 443 3.97 7.42 -20.80
N ASN A 444 2.78 7.12 -21.34
CA ASN A 444 2.62 6.74 -22.74
C ASN A 444 2.98 7.91 -23.69
N ARG A 445 2.63 9.14 -23.32
CA ARG A 445 3.00 10.35 -24.08
C ARG A 445 4.51 10.63 -24.08
N HIS A 446 5.22 10.43 -22.97
CA HIS A 446 6.64 10.80 -22.84
C HIS A 446 7.62 9.66 -23.15
N TYR A 447 7.27 8.40 -22.84
CA TYR A 447 8.24 7.30 -22.79
C TYR A 447 7.89 6.06 -23.64
N SER A 448 6.64 5.85 -24.10
CA SER A 448 6.34 4.67 -24.93
C SER A 448 7.05 4.66 -26.29
N SER A 449 7.26 3.47 -26.87
CA SER A 449 7.71 3.32 -28.27
C SER A 449 6.60 3.62 -29.30
N GLY A 450 5.34 3.29 -28.99
CA GLY A 450 4.22 3.27 -29.95
C GLY A 450 3.81 4.60 -30.59
N GLY A 451 4.10 5.73 -29.94
CA GLY A 451 3.83 7.07 -30.50
C GLY A 451 4.71 7.47 -31.70
N ARG A 452 5.43 6.54 -32.32
CA ARG A 452 6.37 6.76 -33.43
C ARG A 452 5.76 6.29 -34.76
N THR A 453 5.12 7.20 -35.49
CA THR A 453 4.52 6.91 -36.80
C THR A 453 5.59 6.46 -37.79
N MET A 454 5.53 5.19 -38.21
CA MET A 454 6.44 4.61 -39.21
C MET A 454 6.19 5.20 -40.60
N THR A 455 6.74 6.39 -40.88
CA THR A 455 6.67 7.00 -42.21
C THR A 455 7.60 6.25 -43.18
N LYS A 456 7.21 6.15 -44.46
CA LYS A 456 8.02 5.52 -45.53
C LYS A 456 9.31 6.30 -45.91
N ARG A 457 9.80 7.17 -45.03
CA ARG A 457 11.01 8.02 -45.21
C ARG A 457 11.82 8.19 -43.92
N SER A 458 11.57 7.37 -42.90
CA SER A 458 12.25 7.41 -41.61
C SER A 458 12.43 5.98 -41.11
N ASP A 459 13.64 5.44 -41.22
CA ASP A 459 13.88 3.99 -41.28
C ASP A 459 13.77 3.24 -39.93
N GLY A 460 13.19 3.86 -38.90
CA GLY A 460 13.05 3.30 -37.56
C GLY A 460 14.28 3.48 -36.65
N PHE A 461 15.33 4.15 -37.13
CA PHE A 461 16.55 4.44 -36.39
C PHE A 461 16.63 5.92 -35.98
N GLY A 462 17.34 6.19 -34.87
CA GLY A 462 17.65 7.53 -34.39
C GLY A 462 18.90 8.12 -35.06
N GLU A 463 19.26 9.35 -34.66
CA GLU A 463 20.45 10.08 -35.17
C GLU A 463 21.77 9.30 -34.98
N THR A 464 21.84 8.42 -33.98
CA THR A 464 22.98 7.53 -33.67
C THR A 464 22.94 6.18 -34.41
N GLY A 465 21.95 5.95 -35.27
CA GLY A 465 21.71 4.65 -35.90
C GLY A 465 21.15 3.56 -34.97
N GLN A 466 20.86 3.87 -33.70
CA GLN A 466 20.16 2.97 -32.78
C GLN A 466 18.69 2.79 -33.20
N TYR A 467 18.14 1.58 -33.06
CA TYR A 467 16.71 1.33 -33.33
C TYR A 467 15.83 1.99 -32.28
N LEU A 468 14.77 2.69 -32.71
CA LEU A 468 13.88 3.44 -31.82
C LEU A 468 12.76 2.60 -31.19
N GLY A 469 12.72 1.30 -31.47
CA GLY A 469 11.77 0.37 -30.88
C GLY A 469 10.39 0.38 -31.54
N ARG A 470 9.67 -0.72 -31.32
CA ARG A 470 8.26 -0.92 -31.67
C ARG A 470 7.45 -1.19 -30.41
N GLU A 471 6.13 -1.19 -30.51
CA GLU A 471 5.27 -1.69 -29.43
C GLU A 471 5.55 -3.17 -29.15
N ILE A 472 5.32 -3.58 -27.91
CA ILE A 472 5.28 -4.99 -27.50
C ILE A 472 4.09 -5.65 -28.21
N LYS A 473 4.32 -6.82 -28.79
CA LYS A 473 3.32 -7.69 -29.43
C LYS A 473 3.03 -8.90 -28.54
N ASP A 474 1.94 -9.60 -28.80
CA ASP A 474 1.72 -10.91 -28.21
C ASP A 474 2.83 -11.90 -28.65
N GLY A 475 3.33 -12.69 -27.70
CA GLY A 475 4.47 -13.60 -27.90
C GLY A 475 5.87 -12.96 -27.90
N ASP A 476 5.99 -11.65 -27.68
CA ASP A 476 7.28 -11.00 -27.41
C ASP A 476 7.87 -11.41 -26.06
N TYR A 477 9.18 -11.28 -25.92
CA TYR A 477 9.88 -11.39 -24.64
C TYR A 477 10.64 -10.11 -24.32
N HIS A 478 10.47 -9.60 -23.11
CA HIS A 478 11.27 -8.51 -22.58
C HIS A 478 12.57 -9.08 -21.99
N THR A 479 13.72 -8.57 -22.45
CA THR A 479 15.05 -9.09 -22.11
C THR A 479 15.96 -7.97 -21.61
N VAL A 480 16.65 -8.21 -20.50
CA VAL A 480 17.53 -7.26 -19.80
C VAL A 480 18.92 -7.85 -19.57
N LEU A 481 19.94 -6.98 -19.58
CA LEU A 481 21.21 -7.26 -18.92
C LEU A 481 21.07 -6.87 -17.45
N HIS A 482 21.14 -7.87 -16.57
CA HIS A 482 21.19 -7.72 -15.12
C HIS A 482 22.65 -7.58 -14.67
N ILE A 483 22.93 -6.54 -13.89
CA ILE A 483 24.26 -6.16 -13.43
C ILE A 483 24.26 -6.08 -11.91
N ILE A 484 25.25 -6.70 -11.27
CA ILE A 484 25.55 -6.61 -9.84
C ILE A 484 26.93 -5.99 -9.67
N ALA A 485 27.07 -5.07 -8.70
CA ALA A 485 28.30 -4.30 -8.46
C ALA A 485 28.43 -3.87 -6.98
N ASP A 486 29.65 -3.59 -6.51
CA ASP A 486 29.90 -2.95 -5.21
C ASP A 486 30.01 -1.42 -5.38
N LYS A 487 29.06 -0.67 -4.79
CA LYS A 487 28.91 0.78 -4.95
C LYS A 487 30.14 1.58 -4.51
N TYR A 488 31.04 1.00 -3.71
CA TYR A 488 32.26 1.65 -3.24
C TYR A 488 33.54 0.86 -3.53
N ALA A 489 33.53 0.02 -4.59
CA ALA A 489 34.69 -0.73 -5.06
C ALA A 489 35.88 0.14 -5.49
N LEU A 490 35.64 1.40 -5.88
CA LEU A 490 36.63 2.34 -6.42
C LEU A 490 36.53 3.71 -5.72
N THR A 491 37.48 4.60 -6.02
CA THR A 491 37.37 6.03 -5.69
C THR A 491 36.62 6.72 -6.83
N GLY A 492 35.58 7.49 -6.50
CA GLY A 492 34.64 7.99 -7.49
C GLY A 492 33.72 6.88 -8.02
N SER A 493 32.94 7.25 -9.03
CA SER A 493 32.00 6.35 -9.71
C SER A 493 32.67 5.48 -10.77
N TYR A 494 31.89 4.57 -11.37
CA TYR A 494 32.28 3.89 -12.61
C TYR A 494 31.04 3.49 -13.43
N THR A 495 31.22 3.33 -14.75
CA THR A 495 30.13 3.12 -15.71
C THR A 495 30.36 1.82 -16.48
N ILE A 496 29.29 1.03 -16.63
CA ILE A 496 29.26 -0.19 -17.45
C ILE A 496 28.50 0.11 -18.74
N HIS A 497 29.20 0.05 -19.87
CA HIS A 497 28.68 0.35 -21.22
C HIS A 497 28.38 -0.94 -21.97
N CYS A 498 27.17 -1.08 -22.54
CA CYS A 498 26.70 -2.30 -23.20
C CYS A 498 26.55 -2.14 -24.72
N PHE A 499 26.94 -3.17 -25.47
CA PHE A 499 26.88 -3.22 -26.94
C PHE A 499 26.29 -4.56 -27.41
N VAL A 500 25.48 -4.54 -28.48
CA VAL A 500 24.86 -5.75 -29.06
C VAL A 500 24.98 -5.77 -30.58
N GLY A 501 25.76 -6.72 -31.09
CA GLY A 501 26.04 -6.91 -32.52
C GLY A 501 27.21 -6.06 -33.02
N LYS A 502 27.45 -6.12 -34.34
CA LYS A 502 28.45 -5.29 -35.02
C LYS A 502 27.95 -3.84 -35.19
N PRO A 503 28.82 -2.83 -35.06
CA PRO A 503 28.52 -1.49 -35.54
C PRO A 503 28.46 -1.50 -37.06
N GLU A 504 27.63 -0.64 -37.65
CA GLU A 504 27.41 -0.61 -39.11
C GLU A 504 28.32 0.39 -39.84
N ASN A 505 28.86 1.36 -39.10
CA ASN A 505 29.78 2.37 -39.63
C ASN A 505 31.23 1.86 -39.65
N ASN A 506 32.06 2.55 -40.46
CA ASN A 506 33.49 2.28 -40.64
C ASN A 506 34.33 2.73 -39.41
N SER A 507 34.00 2.19 -38.24
CA SER A 507 34.60 2.47 -36.93
C SER A 507 36.10 2.19 -36.94
N THR A 508 36.89 3.14 -36.44
CA THR A 508 38.33 2.97 -36.20
C THR A 508 38.63 2.16 -34.94
N ALA A 509 37.68 2.07 -34.00
CA ALA A 509 37.79 1.11 -32.89
C ALA A 509 37.55 -0.33 -33.40
N PRO A 510 38.35 -1.31 -32.93
CA PRO A 510 38.28 -2.68 -33.42
C PRO A 510 36.94 -3.36 -33.11
N TYR A 511 36.48 -4.23 -34.01
CA TYR A 511 35.42 -5.19 -33.73
C TYR A 511 35.97 -6.64 -33.72
N PRO A 512 35.65 -7.49 -32.71
CA PRO A 512 34.89 -7.14 -31.51
C PRO A 512 35.60 -6.04 -30.73
N LEU A 513 34.83 -5.21 -30.03
CA LEU A 513 35.38 -4.28 -29.04
C LEU A 513 36.10 -5.16 -28.02
N ALA A 514 37.43 -5.21 -28.09
CA ALA A 514 38.18 -6.27 -27.44
C ALA A 514 37.94 -6.24 -25.93
N ASN A 515 37.63 -7.40 -25.35
CA ASN A 515 37.43 -7.57 -23.91
C ASN A 515 38.74 -7.41 -23.09
N SER A 516 39.80 -6.81 -23.66
CA SER A 516 41.06 -6.53 -22.95
C SER A 516 41.99 -5.56 -23.69
N THR A 517 42.73 -4.77 -22.90
CA THR A 517 44.06 -4.18 -23.20
C THR A 517 44.26 -3.40 -24.51
N ALA A 518 43.58 -2.26 -24.64
CA ALA A 518 44.15 -1.10 -25.34
C ALA A 518 43.83 0.16 -24.54
N SER A 519 44.82 0.99 -24.26
CA SER A 519 44.60 2.28 -23.57
C SER A 519 43.81 3.20 -24.48
N TYR A 520 42.49 3.30 -24.29
CA TYR A 520 41.72 4.42 -24.82
C TYR A 520 42.20 5.68 -24.08
N PRO A 521 42.84 6.65 -24.74
CA PRO A 521 43.32 7.83 -24.05
C PRO A 521 42.11 8.67 -23.62
N LEU A 522 41.90 8.80 -22.31
CA LEU A 522 41.13 9.92 -21.77
C LEU A 522 41.89 11.19 -22.15
N ALA A 523 41.41 11.88 -23.18
CA ALA A 523 42.07 13.07 -23.71
C ALA A 523 42.22 14.11 -22.59
N ASN A 524 43.46 14.40 -22.24
CA ASN A 524 43.86 15.32 -21.16
C ASN A 524 43.47 14.89 -19.72
N SER A 525 43.60 13.62 -19.35
CA SER A 525 43.84 13.27 -17.94
C SER A 525 45.25 13.76 -17.54
N THR A 526 45.32 14.73 -16.61
CA THR A 526 46.57 15.42 -16.27
C THR A 526 47.43 14.64 -15.26
N ALA A 527 47.83 13.42 -15.62
CA ALA A 527 48.87 12.68 -14.91
C ALA A 527 50.25 13.31 -15.19
N SER A 528 50.78 14.07 -14.24
CA SER A 528 51.99 14.88 -14.46
C SER A 528 53.29 14.08 -14.28
N ALA A 529 53.84 13.54 -15.38
CA ALA A 529 55.29 13.25 -15.50
C ALA A 529 55.75 13.02 -16.96
N THR A 530 56.60 13.92 -17.46
CA THR A 530 57.71 13.67 -18.40
C THR A 530 57.60 12.57 -19.46
N LEU A 531 57.21 12.93 -20.70
CA LEU A 531 58.11 13.10 -21.87
C LEU A 531 57.29 13.55 -23.11
N PRO A 532 57.91 14.15 -24.15
CA PRO A 532 57.18 14.96 -25.14
C PRO A 532 56.77 14.21 -26.40
N LEU A 533 55.65 14.62 -27.02
CA LEU A 533 55.45 14.47 -28.47
C LEU A 533 54.52 15.52 -29.08
N SER A 534 54.80 15.84 -30.35
CA SER A 534 53.97 16.61 -31.30
C SER A 534 53.59 18.04 -30.92
N THR A 535 54.45 18.97 -31.32
CA THR A 535 54.17 20.40 -31.48
C THR A 535 53.03 20.65 -32.49
N GLY A 536 51.79 20.75 -32.01
CA GLY A 536 50.61 21.11 -32.80
C GLY A 536 49.96 22.40 -32.29
N THR A 537 50.43 23.56 -32.75
CA THR A 537 49.85 24.87 -32.35
C THR A 537 48.53 25.16 -33.09
N ALA A 538 47.46 24.49 -32.68
CA ALA A 538 46.11 24.96 -32.99
C ALA A 538 45.85 26.29 -32.23
N PRO A 539 45.47 27.38 -32.90
CA PRO A 539 45.28 28.67 -32.24
C PRO A 539 44.02 28.65 -31.36
N TYR A 540 44.11 29.27 -30.18
CA TYR A 540 42.95 29.50 -29.32
C TYR A 540 41.86 30.29 -30.07
N SER A 541 40.66 29.72 -30.13
CA SER A 541 39.43 30.48 -30.37
C SER A 541 38.57 30.41 -29.11
N ASN A 542 37.83 31.46 -28.80
CA ASN A 542 36.96 31.50 -27.62
C ASN A 542 35.61 30.75 -27.82
N ASN A 543 35.50 29.93 -28.86
CA ASN A 543 34.36 29.03 -29.04
C ASN A 543 34.59 27.70 -28.33
N THR A 544 33.53 27.19 -27.71
CA THR A 544 33.46 25.89 -27.00
C THR A 544 33.48 24.67 -27.92
N ASP A 545 33.68 24.83 -29.22
CA ASP A 545 33.17 23.89 -30.23
C ASP A 545 34.21 22.85 -30.71
N ALA A 546 35.46 22.95 -30.26
CA ALA A 546 36.60 22.25 -30.86
C ALA A 546 37.14 21.02 -30.11
N ASP A 547 36.62 20.72 -28.91
CA ASP A 547 37.23 19.75 -27.98
C ASP A 547 36.65 18.32 -28.00
N TYR A 548 35.50 18.09 -28.63
CA TYR A 548 34.82 16.78 -28.65
C TYR A 548 34.70 16.25 -30.08
N ASP A 549 35.28 15.07 -30.33
CA ASP A 549 35.21 14.34 -31.60
C ASP A 549 34.29 13.10 -31.46
N PRO A 550 33.05 13.16 -32.01
CA PRO A 550 32.12 12.03 -31.96
C PRO A 550 32.60 10.77 -32.69
N SER A 551 33.57 10.87 -33.59
CA SER A 551 34.08 9.72 -34.34
C SER A 551 34.96 8.79 -33.50
N THR A 552 35.58 9.34 -32.44
CA THR A 552 36.36 8.57 -31.46
C THR A 552 35.45 7.90 -30.42
N ASP A 553 34.36 8.56 -30.05
CA ASP A 553 33.47 8.16 -28.96
C ASP A 553 32.70 6.86 -29.29
N TYR A 554 33.11 5.77 -28.63
CA TYR A 554 32.51 4.45 -28.78
C TYR A 554 31.01 4.34 -28.43
N THR A 555 30.44 5.29 -27.71
CA THR A 555 28.99 5.29 -27.44
C THR A 555 28.17 5.74 -28.65
N GLN A 556 28.76 6.52 -29.57
CA GLN A 556 28.09 6.98 -30.80
C GLN A 556 27.91 5.86 -31.85
N TYR A 557 28.35 4.62 -31.56
CA TYR A 557 28.24 3.49 -32.47
C TYR A 557 26.83 2.90 -32.48
N SER A 558 26.32 2.51 -33.65
CA SER A 558 24.94 2.03 -33.83
C SER A 558 24.60 0.72 -33.09
N ASN A 559 25.61 0.02 -32.58
CA ASN A 559 25.46 -1.18 -31.73
C ASN A 559 25.48 -0.89 -30.22
N TYR A 560 25.72 0.35 -29.79
CA TYR A 560 25.62 0.74 -28.38
C TYR A 560 24.17 0.71 -27.91
N VAL A 561 23.93 0.05 -26.78
CA VAL A 561 22.58 -0.12 -26.21
C VAL A 561 22.29 0.92 -25.13
N GLY A 562 23.30 1.29 -24.36
CA GLY A 562 23.16 2.12 -23.17
C GLY A 562 24.17 1.74 -22.09
N SER A 563 23.99 2.30 -20.90
CA SER A 563 24.89 2.07 -19.76
C SER A 563 24.19 2.02 -18.41
N TYR A 564 24.91 1.45 -17.45
CA TYR A 564 24.59 1.38 -16.04
C TYR A 564 25.67 2.14 -15.25
N GLY A 565 25.27 3.03 -14.36
CA GLY A 565 26.19 3.83 -13.54
C GLY A 565 26.23 3.31 -12.11
N VAL A 566 27.43 3.24 -11.54
CA VAL A 566 27.67 2.97 -10.12
C VAL A 566 28.13 4.27 -9.47
N LEU A 567 27.25 4.92 -8.69
CA LEU A 567 27.55 6.23 -8.09
C LEU A 567 28.39 6.08 -6.80
N GLY A 568 29.71 6.21 -6.96
CA GLY A 568 30.67 6.13 -5.85
C GLY A 568 30.94 7.46 -5.16
N ALA A 569 31.65 7.42 -4.03
CA ALA A 569 32.04 8.59 -3.24
C ALA A 569 33.50 9.01 -3.52
N SER A 570 33.92 10.18 -3.02
CA SER A 570 35.31 10.69 -3.12
C SER A 570 36.37 9.81 -2.43
N MET A 571 35.99 8.69 -1.80
CA MET A 571 36.89 7.73 -1.17
C MET A 571 36.32 6.31 -1.36
N LYS A 572 37.17 5.38 -1.80
CA LYS A 572 36.88 3.93 -1.82
C LYS A 572 36.48 3.40 -0.44
N GLY A 573 35.64 2.36 -0.40
CA GLY A 573 35.32 1.63 0.84
C GLY A 573 34.20 2.23 1.73
N GLY A 574 33.37 3.14 1.20
CA GLY A 574 32.05 3.43 1.77
C GLY A 574 32.04 3.94 3.21
N ALA A 575 32.94 4.86 3.55
CA ALA A 575 33.03 5.52 4.86
C ALA A 575 33.11 4.54 6.07
N ASN A 576 34.07 3.62 6.03
CA ASN A 576 34.30 2.60 7.07
C ASN A 576 33.13 1.61 7.24
N SER A 577 32.41 1.29 6.16
CA SER A 577 31.46 0.18 6.16
C SER A 577 32.15 -1.15 6.52
N SER A 578 31.53 -1.95 7.39
CA SER A 578 32.05 -3.27 7.77
C SER A 578 31.85 -4.35 6.70
N GLN A 579 31.09 -4.05 5.63
CA GLN A 579 30.75 -4.95 4.53
C GLN A 579 30.68 -4.18 3.20
N PRO A 580 30.89 -4.83 2.03
CA PRO A 580 30.63 -4.25 0.71
C PRO A 580 29.19 -3.75 0.56
N VAL A 581 28.96 -2.68 -0.22
CA VAL A 581 27.62 -2.12 -0.45
C VAL A 581 27.16 -2.56 -1.84
N ILE A 582 26.61 -3.77 -1.91
CA ILE A 582 26.23 -4.40 -3.18
C ILE A 582 24.92 -3.81 -3.72
N ILE A 583 24.93 -3.47 -5.00
CA ILE A 583 23.79 -2.96 -5.75
C ILE A 583 23.49 -3.84 -6.98
N GLU A 584 22.22 -3.85 -7.39
CA GLU A 584 21.71 -4.43 -8.63
C GLU A 584 21.00 -3.40 -9.50
N GLY A 585 20.93 -3.69 -10.80
CA GLY A 585 19.88 -3.15 -11.65
C GLY A 585 19.94 -3.68 -13.08
N TYR A 586 19.07 -3.13 -13.93
CA TYR A 586 18.61 -3.82 -15.14
C TYR A 586 18.61 -2.89 -16.35
N LEU A 587 19.34 -3.29 -17.39
CA LEU A 587 19.49 -2.54 -18.65
C LEU A 587 18.71 -3.24 -19.78
N PRO A 588 17.59 -2.67 -20.28
CA PRO A 588 16.77 -3.27 -21.33
C PRO A 588 17.50 -3.47 -22.66
N LEU A 589 17.59 -4.72 -23.10
CA LEU A 589 18.09 -5.10 -24.43
C LEU A 589 16.95 -5.20 -25.46
N THR A 590 15.70 -5.30 -25.01
CA THR A 590 14.49 -5.53 -25.81
C THR A 590 14.41 -4.65 -27.07
N THR A 591 14.63 -3.34 -26.96
CA THR A 591 14.60 -2.43 -28.12
C THR A 591 15.73 -2.67 -29.13
N CYS A 592 16.94 -2.97 -28.66
CA CYS A 592 18.03 -3.33 -29.58
C CYS A 592 17.69 -4.64 -30.31
N LEU A 593 17.19 -5.64 -29.58
CA LEU A 593 16.76 -6.93 -30.12
C LEU A 593 15.58 -6.80 -31.10
N GLN A 594 14.64 -5.88 -30.89
CA GLN A 594 13.60 -5.55 -31.88
C GLN A 594 14.20 -4.99 -33.19
N GLY A 595 15.30 -4.23 -33.10
CA GLY A 595 16.07 -3.79 -34.27
C GLY A 595 16.78 -4.94 -34.98
N LYS A 596 17.23 -5.96 -34.23
CA LYS A 596 17.83 -7.18 -34.77
C LYS A 596 16.79 -8.10 -35.44
N GLU A 597 15.60 -8.22 -34.87
CA GLU A 597 14.43 -8.85 -35.48
C GLU A 597 14.06 -8.14 -36.79
N ALA A 598 13.95 -6.79 -36.78
CA ALA A 598 13.61 -6.00 -37.96
C ALA A 598 14.65 -6.08 -39.09
N LYS A 599 15.93 -6.36 -38.78
CA LYS A 599 17.00 -6.59 -39.75
C LYS A 599 17.14 -8.07 -40.20
N GLY A 600 16.37 -8.99 -39.61
CA GLY A 600 16.51 -10.43 -39.85
C GLY A 600 17.79 -11.05 -39.27
N GLU A 601 18.44 -10.38 -38.31
CA GLU A 601 19.61 -10.93 -37.58
C GLU A 601 19.19 -11.97 -36.52
N ILE A 602 17.94 -11.92 -36.06
CA ILE A 602 17.27 -12.94 -35.24
C ILE A 602 15.85 -13.15 -35.75
N GLU A 603 15.28 -14.36 -35.57
CA GLU A 603 13.93 -14.69 -36.03
C GLU A 603 12.83 -14.07 -35.17
N SER A 604 13.04 -13.96 -33.86
CA SER A 604 12.13 -13.29 -32.92
C SER A 604 12.81 -12.98 -31.59
N LEU A 605 12.14 -12.24 -30.70
CA LEU A 605 12.64 -11.91 -29.36
C LEU A 605 12.71 -13.11 -28.38
N ARG A 606 12.29 -14.31 -28.78
CA ARG A 606 12.18 -15.45 -27.84
C ARG A 606 13.55 -15.97 -27.37
N PRO A 607 13.64 -16.56 -26.15
CA PRO A 607 14.89 -17.06 -25.57
C PRO A 607 15.69 -18.00 -26.48
N GLU A 608 15.03 -18.88 -27.23
CA GLU A 608 15.64 -19.83 -28.16
C GLU A 608 16.41 -19.15 -29.32
N HIS A 609 16.06 -17.90 -29.66
CA HIS A 609 16.72 -17.11 -30.71
C HIS A 609 17.66 -16.05 -30.11
N VAL A 610 17.30 -15.48 -28.96
CA VAL A 610 18.07 -14.43 -28.28
C VAL A 610 19.29 -14.97 -27.53
N GLU A 611 19.20 -16.11 -26.83
CA GLU A 611 20.36 -16.66 -26.10
C GLU A 611 21.53 -17.03 -27.04
N PRO A 612 21.33 -17.71 -28.19
CA PRO A 612 22.43 -18.03 -29.11
C PRO A 612 23.01 -16.82 -29.84
N TYR A 613 22.22 -15.75 -30.02
CA TYR A 613 22.69 -14.49 -30.63
C TYR A 613 23.54 -13.70 -29.62
N LEU A 614 23.04 -13.47 -28.40
CA LEU A 614 23.78 -12.73 -27.37
C LEU A 614 25.09 -13.42 -26.99
N ASN A 615 25.13 -14.77 -26.96
CA ASN A 615 26.36 -15.55 -26.75
C ASN A 615 27.44 -15.36 -27.85
N LYS A 616 27.17 -14.59 -28.90
CA LYS A 616 28.14 -14.24 -29.97
C LYS A 616 28.34 -12.74 -30.15
N HIS A 617 27.44 -11.93 -29.58
CA HIS A 617 27.23 -10.54 -29.98
C HIS A 617 26.99 -9.57 -28.83
N LEU A 618 26.83 -10.03 -27.59
CA LEU A 618 26.82 -9.17 -26.40
C LEU A 618 28.26 -8.82 -26.00
N TYR A 619 28.53 -7.55 -25.79
CA TYR A 619 29.80 -7.07 -25.23
C TYR A 619 29.52 -5.97 -24.21
N TYR A 620 30.44 -5.78 -23.27
CA TYR A 620 30.41 -4.61 -22.40
C TYR A 620 31.83 -4.13 -22.08
N LYS A 621 31.94 -2.88 -21.62
CA LYS A 621 33.15 -2.27 -21.07
C LYS A 621 32.83 -1.70 -19.69
N VAL A 622 33.78 -1.76 -18.76
CA VAL A 622 33.70 -1.03 -17.48
C VAL A 622 34.73 0.09 -17.51
N VAL A 623 34.33 1.31 -17.17
CA VAL A 623 35.17 2.50 -17.27
C VAL A 623 35.05 3.33 -16.00
N GLY A 624 36.20 3.72 -15.43
CA GLY A 624 36.32 4.64 -14.31
C GLY A 624 37.31 5.77 -14.62
N MET A 625 37.79 6.46 -13.58
CA MET A 625 38.65 7.64 -13.71
C MET A 625 39.98 7.39 -14.42
N ASP A 626 40.56 6.21 -14.23
CA ASP A 626 41.85 5.83 -14.80
C ASP A 626 41.71 5.15 -16.18
N GLY A 627 40.49 5.11 -16.75
CA GLY A 627 40.18 4.52 -18.04
C GLY A 627 39.37 3.23 -17.94
N GLU A 628 39.60 2.31 -18.88
CA GLU A 628 38.93 1.01 -18.96
C GLU A 628 39.49 0.02 -17.94
N ILE A 629 38.60 -0.71 -17.26
CA ILE A 629 38.90 -1.58 -16.11
C ILE A 629 38.58 -3.02 -16.49
N ASP A 630 39.51 -3.94 -16.17
CA ASP A 630 39.29 -5.39 -16.29
C ASP A 630 38.15 -5.84 -15.34
N PRO A 631 37.01 -6.33 -15.86
CA PRO A 631 35.87 -6.69 -15.01
C PRO A 631 36.14 -7.83 -14.03
N ASP A 632 37.07 -8.75 -14.35
CA ASP A 632 37.43 -9.85 -13.43
C ASP A 632 38.31 -9.37 -12.26
N THR A 633 38.78 -8.12 -12.28
CA THR A 633 39.48 -7.47 -11.14
C THR A 633 38.55 -6.71 -10.19
N LEU A 634 37.27 -6.51 -10.56
CA LEU A 634 36.31 -5.77 -9.74
C LEU A 634 35.64 -6.69 -8.70
N PRO A 635 35.72 -6.36 -7.40
CA PRO A 635 35.13 -7.19 -6.36
C PRO A 635 33.60 -7.20 -6.46
N ASN A 636 33.01 -8.38 -6.37
CA ASN A 636 31.56 -8.61 -6.40
C ASN A 636 30.85 -8.13 -7.69
N PHE A 637 31.59 -7.90 -8.78
CA PHE A 637 31.00 -7.54 -10.06
C PHE A 637 30.54 -8.79 -10.81
N HIS A 638 29.26 -8.82 -11.22
CA HIS A 638 28.65 -9.95 -11.94
C HIS A 638 27.65 -9.47 -12.99
N VAL A 639 27.58 -10.17 -14.13
CA VAL A 639 26.64 -9.87 -15.23
C VAL A 639 25.89 -11.13 -15.67
N SER A 640 24.59 -10.98 -15.95
CA SER A 640 23.74 -12.06 -16.48
C SER A 640 22.64 -11.50 -17.37
N VAL A 641 22.16 -12.27 -18.36
CA VAL A 641 21.00 -11.86 -19.17
C VAL A 641 19.75 -12.55 -18.64
N TRP A 642 18.67 -11.80 -18.43
CA TRP A 642 17.39 -12.29 -17.95
C TRP A 642 16.30 -11.98 -18.98
N SER A 643 15.38 -12.91 -19.22
CA SER A 643 14.32 -12.78 -20.23
C SER A 643 12.98 -13.31 -19.72
N ARG A 644 11.89 -12.59 -19.99
CA ARG A 644 10.53 -12.92 -19.55
C ARG A 644 9.53 -12.77 -20.70
N PRO A 645 8.41 -13.52 -20.74
CA PRO A 645 7.28 -13.21 -21.60
C PRO A 645 6.78 -11.78 -21.31
N ALA A 646 6.48 -11.00 -22.34
CA ALA A 646 5.87 -9.68 -22.22
C ALA A 646 4.49 -9.69 -22.88
N LYS A 647 3.49 -9.04 -22.27
CA LYS A 647 2.17 -8.89 -22.88
C LYS A 647 1.98 -7.46 -23.41
N PRO A 648 1.32 -7.28 -24.58
CA PRO A 648 0.97 -5.96 -25.08
C PRO A 648 0.03 -5.22 -24.11
N ALA A 649 0.00 -3.89 -24.19
CA ALA A 649 -0.98 -3.09 -23.45
C ALA A 649 -2.41 -3.41 -23.95
N PRO A 650 -3.41 -3.58 -23.06
CA PRO A 650 -4.79 -3.90 -23.48
C PRO A 650 -5.54 -2.72 -24.10
N SER A 651 -5.05 -1.48 -23.92
CA SER A 651 -5.55 -0.26 -24.56
C SER A 651 -4.44 0.82 -24.59
N PRO A 652 -4.62 1.93 -25.33
CA PRO A 652 -3.68 3.06 -25.33
C PRO A 652 -3.57 3.80 -23.97
N ASP A 653 -4.55 3.62 -23.09
CA ASP A 653 -4.66 4.21 -21.75
C ASP A 653 -4.21 3.22 -20.64
N GLU A 654 -3.43 2.21 -21.01
CA GLU A 654 -2.82 1.23 -20.11
C GLU A 654 -1.33 1.02 -20.45
N LEU A 655 -0.62 0.30 -19.57
CA LEU A 655 0.77 -0.13 -19.79
C LEU A 655 0.83 -1.62 -20.17
N PRO A 656 1.87 -2.06 -20.90
CA PRO A 656 2.12 -3.49 -21.11
C PRO A 656 2.43 -4.18 -19.78
N ASP A 657 2.19 -5.49 -19.72
CA ASP A 657 2.45 -6.30 -18.54
C ASP A 657 3.79 -7.01 -18.66
N LEU A 658 4.72 -6.63 -17.77
CA LEU A 658 6.06 -7.20 -17.62
C LEU A 658 6.21 -8.01 -16.32
N SER A 659 5.13 -8.33 -15.61
CA SER A 659 5.18 -8.97 -14.27
C SER A 659 5.54 -10.46 -14.31
N ALA A 660 5.68 -11.06 -15.49
CA ALA A 660 5.99 -12.48 -15.65
C ALA A 660 7.38 -12.83 -15.07
N PRO A 661 7.53 -13.99 -14.40
CA PRO A 661 8.84 -14.44 -13.89
C PRO A 661 9.92 -14.49 -14.97
N ALA A 662 11.11 -14.00 -14.61
CA ALA A 662 12.25 -13.97 -15.52
C ALA A 662 13.02 -15.30 -15.51
N LYS A 663 13.47 -15.73 -16.69
CA LYS A 663 14.40 -16.85 -16.89
C LYS A 663 15.80 -16.30 -17.14
N VAL A 664 16.80 -16.84 -16.45
CA VAL A 664 18.22 -16.52 -16.71
C VAL A 664 18.68 -17.24 -17.99
N LEU A 665 19.30 -16.50 -18.90
CA LEU A 665 19.87 -17.00 -20.15
C LEU A 665 21.38 -17.22 -19.95
N HIS A 666 21.73 -18.25 -19.19
CA HIS A 666 23.10 -18.50 -18.71
C HIS A 666 24.15 -18.54 -19.84
N LYS A 667 23.81 -18.98 -21.05
CA LYS A 667 24.79 -19.04 -22.15
C LYS A 667 25.06 -17.65 -22.75
N ALA A 668 24.16 -16.68 -22.61
CA ALA A 668 24.34 -15.35 -23.20
C ALA A 668 25.56 -14.61 -22.63
N THR A 669 25.92 -14.85 -21.37
CA THR A 669 27.08 -14.25 -20.69
C THR A 669 28.24 -15.22 -20.42
N ALA A 670 28.09 -16.52 -20.72
CA ALA A 670 29.07 -17.55 -20.35
C ALA A 670 30.48 -17.37 -20.96
N HIS A 671 30.61 -16.58 -22.02
CA HIS A 671 31.88 -16.26 -22.70
C HIS A 671 32.50 -14.92 -22.25
N LEU A 672 31.85 -14.18 -21.34
CA LEU A 672 32.27 -12.85 -20.90
C LEU A 672 32.97 -12.90 -19.52
N PRO A 673 33.91 -11.98 -19.24
CA PRO A 673 34.36 -11.69 -17.88
C PRO A 673 33.15 -11.43 -16.97
N ALA A 674 33.26 -11.76 -15.68
CA ALA A 674 32.18 -11.66 -14.68
C ALA A 674 30.84 -12.37 -15.01
N GLY A 675 30.73 -13.06 -16.16
CA GLY A 675 29.48 -13.57 -16.73
C GLY A 675 29.06 -14.98 -16.29
N LYS A 676 29.81 -15.57 -15.34
CA LYS A 676 29.53 -16.87 -14.73
C LYS A 676 28.31 -16.78 -13.80
N PRO A 677 27.56 -17.87 -13.56
CA PRO A 677 26.47 -17.89 -12.59
C PRO A 677 26.95 -17.42 -11.21
N PHE A 678 26.22 -16.47 -10.63
CA PHE A 678 26.45 -15.92 -9.30
C PHE A 678 25.17 -16.03 -8.48
N THR A 679 25.31 -16.24 -7.17
CA THR A 679 24.21 -16.20 -6.20
C THR A 679 24.65 -15.29 -5.06
N TYR A 680 23.93 -14.20 -4.84
CA TYR A 680 24.17 -13.32 -3.71
C TYR A 680 23.76 -14.03 -2.41
N ILE A 681 24.61 -13.95 -1.39
CA ILE A 681 24.33 -14.45 -0.03
C ILE A 681 24.09 -13.22 0.86
N PRO A 682 22.85 -12.98 1.32
CA PRO A 682 22.53 -11.84 2.20
C PRO A 682 23.33 -11.88 3.51
N SER A 683 23.86 -10.74 3.93
CA SER A 683 24.48 -10.57 5.25
C SER A 683 23.44 -10.29 6.33
N ALA A 684 23.85 -10.20 7.60
CA ALA A 684 22.97 -9.75 8.68
C ALA A 684 22.46 -8.31 8.47
N VAL A 685 23.20 -7.45 7.76
CA VAL A 685 22.76 -6.09 7.42
C VAL A 685 21.68 -6.12 6.34
N ASP A 686 21.60 -7.18 5.54
CA ASP A 686 20.58 -7.36 4.51
C ASP A 686 19.23 -7.79 5.04
N ILE A 687 19.16 -8.40 6.22
CA ILE A 687 17.91 -8.94 6.76
C ILE A 687 17.23 -7.85 7.60
N PRO A 688 16.14 -7.19 7.13
CA PRO A 688 15.38 -6.29 7.99
C PRO A 688 14.77 -7.10 9.14
N LEU A 689 15.00 -6.65 10.37
CA LEU A 689 14.42 -7.29 11.54
C LEU A 689 12.88 -7.15 11.50
N PRO A 690 12.11 -8.23 11.69
CA PRO A 690 10.66 -8.14 11.80
C PRO A 690 10.29 -7.32 13.04
N ASP A 691 9.65 -6.17 12.80
CA ASP A 691 9.14 -5.23 13.80
C ASP A 691 10.10 -4.89 14.96
N SER A 692 11.29 -4.40 14.61
CA SER A 692 12.18 -3.70 15.56
C SER A 692 11.41 -2.56 16.27
N PRO A 693 11.29 -2.52 17.62
CA PRO A 693 10.40 -1.58 18.33
C PRO A 693 10.77 -0.09 18.27
N GLU A 694 11.79 0.32 17.51
CA GLU A 694 12.46 1.62 17.61
C GLU A 694 11.76 2.80 16.89
N TYR A 695 10.42 2.78 16.81
CA TYR A 695 9.65 4.03 16.89
C TYR A 695 8.21 3.78 17.35
N THR A 696 7.98 3.78 18.66
CA THR A 696 6.63 4.04 19.18
C THR A 696 6.16 5.42 18.74
N GLN A 697 4.86 5.54 18.42
CA GLN A 697 4.17 6.82 18.19
C GLN A 697 4.61 7.86 19.24
N PRO A 698 4.88 9.13 18.87
CA PRO A 698 5.24 10.17 19.82
C PRO A 698 4.05 10.46 20.74
N ASN A 699 4.02 9.76 21.88
CA ASN A 699 2.89 9.73 22.78
C ASN A 699 2.67 11.13 23.39
N SER A 700 1.46 11.66 23.24
CA SER A 700 1.13 13.01 23.66
C SER A 700 0.83 13.10 25.16
N ASP A 701 1.80 12.77 26.02
CA ASP A 701 2.00 13.49 27.29
C ASP A 701 3.31 13.17 28.05
N SER A 702 4.08 14.23 28.29
CA SER A 702 4.86 14.56 29.49
C SER A 702 5.88 13.60 30.18
N THR A 703 7.05 14.19 30.52
CA THR A 703 8.01 13.83 31.59
C THR A 703 9.05 12.70 31.40
N HIS A 704 10.32 13.13 31.32
CA HIS A 704 11.59 12.44 31.59
C HIS A 704 11.99 11.15 30.84
N PRO A 705 13.13 11.16 30.09
CA PRO A 705 13.73 9.94 29.56
C PRO A 705 14.53 9.18 30.62
N LYS A 706 14.46 7.84 30.60
CA LYS A 706 15.45 6.96 31.25
C LYS A 706 16.26 6.24 30.18
N SER A 707 17.56 6.51 30.13
CA SER A 707 18.50 5.73 29.31
C SER A 707 18.86 4.42 30.02
N PRO A 708 18.88 3.26 29.34
CA PRO A 708 19.39 2.01 29.92
C PRO A 708 20.93 2.04 29.96
N SER A 709 21.49 2.61 31.03
CA SER A 709 22.91 2.43 31.34
C SER A 709 23.15 1.00 31.85
N ASN A 710 23.67 0.12 30.98
CA ASN A 710 24.58 -1.02 31.25
C ASN A 710 24.49 -2.02 30.07
N GLY A 711 25.50 -2.03 29.20
CA GLY A 711 25.48 -2.75 27.92
C GLY A 711 25.67 -4.26 28.00
N VAL A 712 24.73 -4.98 28.60
CA VAL A 712 24.56 -6.44 28.43
C VAL A 712 23.06 -6.75 28.30
N PHE A 713 22.59 -7.02 27.08
CA PHE A 713 21.34 -7.74 26.87
C PHE A 713 21.63 -9.25 26.90
N PRO A 714 20.78 -10.09 27.52
CA PRO A 714 20.85 -11.53 27.31
C PRO A 714 20.47 -11.83 25.86
N TYR A 715 21.24 -12.69 25.20
CA TYR A 715 20.85 -13.22 23.89
C TYR A 715 19.54 -14.02 24.03
N PRO A 716 18.49 -13.73 23.24
CA PRO A 716 17.45 -14.72 23.00
C PRO A 716 18.03 -15.90 22.23
N SER A 717 17.37 -17.06 22.29
CA SER A 717 17.63 -18.19 21.40
C SER A 717 17.65 -17.73 19.95
N MET A 718 18.67 -18.11 19.18
CA MET A 718 18.62 -17.84 17.75
C MET A 718 17.51 -18.71 17.12
N PRO A 719 16.75 -18.23 16.13
CA PRO A 719 15.53 -18.94 15.70
C PRO A 719 15.77 -20.39 15.23
N TRP A 720 16.94 -20.68 14.64
CA TRP A 720 17.33 -22.04 14.21
C TRP A 720 17.65 -23.01 15.37
N GLU A 721 17.66 -22.54 16.61
CA GLU A 721 17.93 -23.31 17.83
C GLU A 721 16.62 -23.75 18.53
N GLU A 722 15.47 -23.29 18.05
CA GLU A 722 14.14 -23.66 18.54
C GLU A 722 13.53 -24.82 17.73
N SER A 723 12.95 -25.79 18.43
CA SER A 723 12.46 -27.04 17.84
C SER A 723 11.19 -26.82 17.03
N GLY A 724 11.37 -26.63 15.71
CA GLY A 724 10.29 -26.34 14.76
C GLY A 724 10.70 -25.38 13.63
N TYR A 725 11.87 -24.73 13.74
CA TYR A 725 12.28 -23.70 12.78
C TYR A 725 12.79 -24.29 11.45
N CYS A 726 11.93 -24.30 10.43
CA CYS A 726 12.23 -24.88 9.13
C CYS A 726 12.95 -23.88 8.20
N VAL A 727 14.28 -23.86 8.27
CA VAL A 727 15.11 -23.08 7.32
C VAL A 727 15.08 -23.76 5.95
N ASN A 728 14.61 -23.05 4.92
CA ASN A 728 14.92 -23.40 3.53
C ASN A 728 16.42 -23.17 3.28
N LYS A 729 17.23 -24.18 3.57
CA LYS A 729 18.66 -24.15 3.24
C LYS A 729 18.81 -24.11 1.71
N PRO A 730 19.58 -23.18 1.13
CA PRO A 730 20.12 -23.42 -0.20
C PRO A 730 21.01 -24.66 -0.13
N THR A 731 20.74 -25.65 -0.98
CA THR A 731 21.53 -26.88 -1.01
C THR A 731 22.93 -26.56 -1.52
N ILE A 732 23.94 -26.63 -0.66
CA ILE A 732 25.34 -26.68 -1.13
C ILE A 732 25.54 -28.07 -1.70
N GLU A 733 25.63 -28.17 -3.03
CA GLU A 733 25.91 -29.42 -3.73
C GLU A 733 27.38 -29.81 -3.49
N TYR A 734 27.59 -30.95 -2.83
CA TYR A 734 28.93 -31.49 -2.60
C TYR A 734 29.44 -32.19 -3.87
N VAL A 735 30.32 -31.49 -4.59
CA VAL A 735 31.18 -32.09 -5.62
C VAL A 735 32.39 -32.74 -4.94
N ASP A 736 32.85 -33.89 -5.44
CA ASP A 736 34.07 -34.53 -4.91
C ASP A 736 35.36 -33.74 -5.30
N PRO A 737 36.52 -34.00 -4.68
CA PRO A 737 37.79 -33.35 -5.03
C PRO A 737 38.31 -33.65 -6.44
N GLN A 738 37.56 -34.40 -7.26
CA GLN A 738 37.87 -34.78 -8.63
C GLN A 738 36.86 -34.19 -9.65
N GLY A 739 35.80 -33.50 -9.19
CA GLY A 739 34.84 -32.78 -10.02
C GLY A 739 33.55 -33.53 -10.37
N ASN A 740 33.22 -34.65 -9.71
CA ASN A 740 32.06 -35.48 -10.08
C ASN A 740 30.83 -35.19 -9.20
N TYR A 741 29.66 -35.24 -9.84
CA TYR A 741 28.34 -35.15 -9.18
C TYR A 741 27.85 -36.56 -8.82
N LEU A 742 27.36 -36.74 -7.59
CA LEU A 742 26.85 -38.04 -7.13
C LEU A 742 25.38 -38.24 -7.51
N TYR A 743 25.17 -39.26 -8.35
CA TYR A 743 23.91 -39.80 -8.89
C TYR A 743 23.24 -39.06 -10.07
N SER A 744 23.08 -39.83 -11.15
CA SER A 744 22.24 -39.53 -12.30
C SER A 744 21.65 -40.83 -12.87
N SER A 745 20.43 -40.77 -13.40
CA SER A 745 19.88 -41.65 -14.46
C SER A 745 18.39 -41.38 -14.66
N MET A 746 17.77 -41.55 -15.83
CA MET A 746 18.30 -41.55 -17.21
C MET A 746 17.16 -41.08 -18.14
N TYR A 747 17.48 -40.30 -19.18
CA TYR A 747 16.53 -39.98 -20.26
C TYR A 747 16.39 -41.17 -21.23
N HIS A 748 15.23 -41.30 -21.88
CA HIS A 748 15.19 -41.63 -23.31
C HIS A 748 13.97 -41.05 -24.06
N ALA A 749 14.17 -40.88 -25.37
CA ALA A 749 13.30 -40.24 -26.37
C ALA A 749 12.32 -41.25 -27.03
N ALA A 750 11.33 -40.91 -27.89
CA ALA A 750 10.51 -39.70 -28.15
C ALA A 750 9.51 -40.05 -29.30
N ILE A 751 9.11 -39.06 -30.12
CA ILE A 751 8.61 -39.15 -31.53
C ILE A 751 7.08 -39.06 -31.77
N LEU A 752 6.74 -38.07 -32.63
CA LEU A 752 5.53 -37.82 -33.46
C LEU A 752 4.18 -37.34 -32.85
N ASN A 753 3.89 -36.07 -33.18
CA ASN A 753 2.57 -35.45 -33.45
C ASN A 753 1.90 -36.13 -34.68
N PRO A 754 0.56 -36.02 -34.97
CA PRO A 754 -0.03 -34.70 -35.33
C PRO A 754 -1.57 -34.46 -35.20
N ILE A 755 -1.94 -33.16 -35.28
CA ILE A 755 -3.16 -32.59 -35.96
C ILE A 755 -4.56 -32.58 -35.26
N ALA A 756 -5.31 -31.50 -35.59
CA ALA A 756 -6.77 -31.27 -35.50
C ALA A 756 -7.45 -30.78 -34.18
N LEU A 757 -7.54 -29.45 -34.06
CA LEU A 757 -8.79 -28.65 -33.92
C LEU A 757 -9.98 -29.20 -33.09
N VAL A 758 -10.37 -28.47 -32.01
CA VAL A 758 -11.58 -27.60 -31.97
C VAL A 758 -11.74 -26.87 -30.60
N ARG A 759 -11.83 -25.52 -30.66
CA ARG A 759 -12.35 -24.52 -29.67
C ARG A 759 -11.80 -24.43 -28.22
N PRO A 760 -11.69 -23.19 -27.66
CA PRO A 760 -11.33 -22.94 -26.26
C PRO A 760 -12.51 -22.45 -25.38
N PRO A 761 -12.36 -22.57 -24.05
CA PRO A 761 -12.79 -21.60 -23.05
C PRO A 761 -11.58 -21.13 -22.18
N ALA A 762 -11.59 -20.06 -21.38
CA ALA A 762 -12.35 -18.80 -21.38
C ALA A 762 -11.50 -17.74 -20.59
N ARG A 763 -11.89 -16.46 -20.56
CA ARG A 763 -11.13 -15.42 -19.84
C ARG A 763 -11.28 -15.50 -18.30
N PRO A 764 -10.25 -15.16 -17.51
CA PRO A 764 -10.40 -14.55 -16.20
C PRO A 764 -10.88 -13.08 -16.32
N PRO A 765 -11.60 -12.51 -15.33
CA PRO A 765 -12.54 -11.41 -15.59
C PRO A 765 -12.04 -10.02 -15.10
N ALA A 766 -12.83 -8.98 -15.42
CA ALA A 766 -12.76 -7.71 -14.70
C ALA A 766 -13.24 -7.88 -13.24
N MET A 767 -12.88 -6.97 -12.33
CA MET A 767 -13.20 -7.10 -10.90
C MET A 767 -14.70 -7.42 -10.67
N PRO A 768 -15.04 -8.58 -10.08
CA PRO A 768 -16.40 -8.92 -9.74
C PRO A 768 -16.85 -8.03 -8.58
N ALA A 769 -17.85 -7.16 -8.81
CA ALA A 769 -18.49 -6.36 -7.77
C ALA A 769 -19.44 -7.19 -6.87
N MET A 770 -19.16 -8.49 -6.72
CA MET A 770 -20.02 -9.48 -6.10
C MET A 770 -19.38 -9.98 -4.80
N LEU A 771 -19.98 -9.61 -3.67
CA LEU A 771 -19.41 -9.72 -2.32
C LEU A 771 -19.17 -11.16 -1.83
N ASP A 772 -19.69 -12.15 -2.54
CA ASP A 772 -19.66 -13.57 -2.18
C ASP A 772 -19.05 -14.46 -3.29
N ASP A 773 -18.31 -13.88 -4.25
CA ASP A 773 -17.53 -14.61 -5.27
C ASP A 773 -16.43 -15.47 -4.62
N PRO A 774 -16.41 -16.81 -4.81
CA PRO A 774 -15.39 -17.68 -4.23
C PRO A 774 -14.02 -17.61 -4.88
N SER A 775 -13.92 -17.10 -6.11
CA SER A 775 -12.66 -16.93 -6.85
C SER A 775 -11.96 -15.59 -6.54
N ALA A 776 -12.65 -14.68 -5.83
CA ALA A 776 -12.08 -13.41 -5.42
C ALA A 776 -11.05 -13.57 -4.29
N PRO A 777 -9.97 -12.76 -4.27
CA PRO A 777 -8.94 -12.84 -3.24
C PRO A 777 -9.52 -12.52 -1.85
N VAL A 778 -9.04 -13.26 -0.84
CA VAL A 778 -9.49 -13.14 0.56
C VAL A 778 -9.34 -11.70 1.07
N VAL A 779 -10.44 -11.08 1.47
CA VAL A 779 -10.48 -9.72 2.00
C VAL A 779 -10.17 -9.73 3.50
N TYR A 780 -9.14 -8.98 3.91
CA TYR A 780 -8.74 -8.82 5.32
C TYR A 780 -9.21 -7.47 5.90
N ARG A 781 -9.41 -7.42 7.23
CA ARG A 781 -9.84 -6.20 7.90
C ARG A 781 -8.69 -5.19 8.01
N THR A 782 -8.98 -3.95 7.67
CA THR A 782 -8.01 -2.85 7.52
C THR A 782 -8.49 -1.54 8.16
N SER A 783 -9.45 -1.62 9.10
CA SER A 783 -10.03 -0.45 9.77
C SER A 783 -10.49 -0.72 11.21
N GLY A 784 -10.16 0.21 12.12
CA GLY A 784 -10.48 0.18 13.55
C GLY A 784 -9.34 -0.32 14.44
N ASP A 785 -9.62 -0.53 15.72
CA ASP A 785 -8.64 -1.00 16.70
C ASP A 785 -8.41 -2.52 16.66
N VAL A 786 -7.25 -2.92 17.20
CA VAL A 786 -6.78 -4.31 17.36
C VAL A 786 -7.58 -4.95 18.50
N PRO A 787 -8.33 -6.05 18.23
CA PRO A 787 -7.69 -7.35 18.03
C PRO A 787 -8.16 -8.09 16.78
N TYR A 788 -7.23 -8.28 15.86
CA TYR A 788 -7.35 -9.14 14.68
C TYR A 788 -6.35 -10.29 14.83
N PRO A 789 -6.74 -11.57 14.66
CA PRO A 789 -5.76 -12.59 14.32
C PRO A 789 -5.23 -12.29 12.90
N PRO A 790 -3.90 -12.19 12.67
CA PRO A 790 -3.38 -12.30 11.32
C PRO A 790 -3.65 -13.72 10.79
N PRO A 791 -3.68 -13.95 9.45
CA PRO A 791 -4.01 -15.26 8.90
C PRO A 791 -3.07 -16.36 9.42
N GLY A 792 -3.64 -17.42 10.00
CA GLY A 792 -2.92 -18.50 10.67
C GLY A 792 -2.32 -18.16 12.05
N GLY A 793 -2.46 -16.91 12.52
CA GLY A 793 -1.96 -16.44 13.81
C GLY A 793 -2.82 -16.87 15.02
N PRO A 794 -2.34 -16.57 16.25
CA PRO A 794 -3.06 -16.88 17.48
C PRO A 794 -4.38 -16.11 17.59
N LEU A 795 -5.39 -16.75 18.16
CA LEU A 795 -6.73 -16.17 18.31
C LEU A 795 -6.79 -15.16 19.47
N PRO A 796 -7.64 -14.11 19.37
CA PRO A 796 -7.86 -13.15 20.46
C PRO A 796 -8.30 -13.79 21.78
N VAL A 797 -7.87 -13.17 22.89
CA VAL A 797 -8.21 -13.61 24.25
C VAL A 797 -9.73 -13.68 24.44
N GLY A 798 -10.24 -14.86 24.80
CA GLY A 798 -11.67 -15.11 24.96
C GLY A 798 -12.37 -15.74 23.74
N ILE A 799 -11.61 -16.09 22.68
CA ILE A 799 -12.03 -17.03 21.63
C ILE A 799 -11.24 -18.33 21.84
N ALA A 800 -11.95 -19.43 22.14
CA ALA A 800 -11.38 -20.74 22.44
C ALA A 800 -12.44 -21.84 22.16
N PRO A 801 -12.06 -23.14 22.09
CA PRO A 801 -13.02 -24.23 21.93
C PRO A 801 -14.15 -24.16 22.98
N CYS A 802 -15.40 -24.09 22.51
CA CYS A 802 -16.56 -23.82 23.35
C CYS A 802 -17.49 -25.04 23.38
N GLN A 803 -17.67 -25.63 24.57
CA GLN A 803 -18.67 -26.69 24.78
C GLN A 803 -20.08 -26.11 24.81
N VAL A 804 -20.98 -26.68 24.00
CA VAL A 804 -22.40 -26.36 23.94
C VAL A 804 -23.23 -27.64 24.05
N ILE A 805 -24.43 -27.52 24.62
CA ILE A 805 -25.35 -28.66 24.79
C ILE A 805 -26.47 -28.51 23.75
N LEU A 806 -26.76 -29.59 23.02
CA LEU A 806 -27.82 -29.62 22.00
C LEU A 806 -29.22 -29.50 22.60
N ARG A 807 -30.24 -29.34 21.74
CA ARG A 807 -31.63 -29.09 22.15
C ARG A 807 -32.25 -30.21 23.01
N ASP A 808 -31.70 -31.41 22.93
CA ASP A 808 -32.03 -32.57 23.79
C ASP A 808 -31.58 -32.40 25.25
N ARG A 809 -30.72 -31.41 25.56
CA ARG A 809 -30.12 -31.11 26.88
C ARG A 809 -29.25 -32.22 27.46
N ILE A 810 -28.79 -33.16 26.63
CA ILE A 810 -28.02 -34.35 27.06
C ILE A 810 -26.75 -34.49 26.21
N THR A 811 -26.80 -34.19 24.91
CA THR A 811 -25.66 -34.33 24.01
C THR A 811 -24.77 -33.07 24.03
N THR A 812 -23.55 -33.22 24.51
CA THR A 812 -22.48 -32.21 24.39
C THR A 812 -21.87 -32.20 22.99
N ALA A 813 -21.44 -31.03 22.54
CA ALA A 813 -20.70 -30.77 21.32
C ALA A 813 -19.70 -29.63 21.55
N THR A 814 -18.55 -29.62 20.87
CA THR A 814 -17.58 -28.50 20.92
C THR A 814 -17.63 -27.72 19.60
N ILE A 815 -17.67 -26.38 19.69
CA ILE A 815 -17.39 -25.47 18.58
C ILE A 815 -15.90 -25.08 18.65
N ILE A 816 -15.13 -25.45 17.64
CA ILE A 816 -13.68 -25.22 17.55
C ILE A 816 -13.40 -24.09 16.55
N PRO A 817 -12.66 -23.03 16.93
CA PRO A 817 -12.26 -21.93 16.04
C PRO A 817 -10.92 -22.20 15.33
N PHE A 818 -10.76 -21.66 14.12
CA PHE A 818 -9.57 -21.76 13.25
C PHE A 818 -9.27 -20.42 12.58
N SER A 819 -8.00 -20.06 12.45
CA SER A 819 -7.50 -18.84 11.78
C SER A 819 -6.85 -19.08 10.41
N ALA A 820 -6.76 -20.34 9.94
CA ALA A 820 -6.31 -20.70 8.60
C ALA A 820 -6.80 -22.11 8.18
N PRO A 821 -6.94 -22.40 6.87
CA PRO A 821 -7.39 -23.71 6.38
C PRO A 821 -6.44 -24.86 6.74
N ASN A 822 -5.13 -24.61 6.83
CA ASN A 822 -4.13 -25.63 7.17
C ASN A 822 -4.21 -26.12 8.64
N GLN A 823 -5.04 -25.50 9.47
CA GLN A 823 -5.32 -25.94 10.85
C GLN A 823 -6.46 -26.97 10.91
N VAL A 824 -7.17 -27.22 9.79
CA VAL A 824 -8.26 -28.19 9.68
C VAL A 824 -7.71 -29.48 9.06
N PRO A 825 -7.96 -30.68 9.64
CA PRO A 825 -7.52 -31.93 9.02
C PRO A 825 -8.14 -32.11 7.63
N LEU A 826 -7.31 -32.50 6.64
CA LEU A 826 -7.72 -32.57 5.22
C LEU A 826 -8.96 -33.46 4.98
N THR A 827 -9.14 -34.52 5.76
CA THR A 827 -10.32 -35.40 5.65
C THR A 827 -11.62 -34.74 6.13
N LEU A 828 -11.54 -33.85 7.13
CA LEU A 828 -12.67 -33.04 7.60
C LEU A 828 -12.95 -31.86 6.66
N LEU A 829 -11.91 -31.25 6.11
CA LEU A 829 -12.03 -30.20 5.09
C LEU A 829 -12.72 -30.73 3.82
N ALA A 830 -12.32 -31.93 3.36
CA ALA A 830 -12.94 -32.60 2.23
C ALA A 830 -14.42 -32.97 2.48
N TYR A 831 -14.76 -33.41 3.70
CA TYR A 831 -16.15 -33.66 4.08
C TYR A 831 -17.00 -32.36 4.07
N LEU A 832 -16.50 -31.27 4.64
CA LEU A 832 -17.22 -29.98 4.62
C LEU A 832 -17.37 -29.41 3.20
N CYS A 833 -16.40 -29.64 2.32
CA CYS A 833 -16.47 -29.28 0.90
C CYS A 833 -17.60 -30.04 0.18
N ASP A 834 -17.72 -31.36 0.38
CA ASP A 834 -18.83 -32.18 -0.13
C ASP A 834 -20.19 -31.70 0.40
N GLN A 835 -20.29 -31.41 1.71
CA GLN A 835 -21.54 -30.92 2.29
C GLN A 835 -21.97 -29.55 1.74
N LEU A 836 -21.04 -28.61 1.49
CA LEU A 836 -21.37 -27.36 0.82
C LEU A 836 -21.77 -27.59 -0.64
N GLY A 837 -21.04 -28.47 -1.35
CA GLY A 837 -21.37 -28.85 -2.73
C GLY A 837 -22.80 -29.36 -2.87
N ARG A 838 -23.26 -30.22 -1.96
CA ARG A 838 -24.64 -30.72 -1.93
C ARG A 838 -25.68 -29.61 -1.67
N GLU A 839 -25.38 -28.58 -0.87
CA GLU A 839 -26.30 -27.44 -0.70
C GLU A 839 -26.36 -26.55 -1.95
N ILE A 840 -25.23 -26.34 -2.63
CA ILE A 840 -25.16 -25.63 -3.92
C ILE A 840 -25.92 -26.42 -5.00
N GLU A 841 -25.76 -27.74 -5.05
CA GLU A 841 -26.50 -28.62 -5.96
C GLU A 841 -28.02 -28.61 -5.70
N LYS A 842 -28.46 -28.52 -4.44
CA LYS A 842 -29.88 -28.33 -4.10
C LYS A 842 -30.41 -26.98 -4.60
N GLY A 843 -29.58 -25.92 -4.61
CA GLY A 843 -29.86 -24.68 -5.34
C GLY A 843 -30.98 -23.79 -4.78
N ASP A 844 -31.24 -23.88 -3.48
CA ASP A 844 -32.28 -23.11 -2.77
C ASP A 844 -31.73 -22.18 -1.66
N THR A 845 -30.42 -22.24 -1.38
CA THR A 845 -29.80 -21.59 -0.19
C THR A 845 -28.62 -20.68 -0.51
N TYR A 846 -27.79 -21.04 -1.50
CA TYR A 846 -26.60 -20.30 -1.92
C TYR A 846 -26.76 -19.79 -3.37
N PRO A 847 -26.13 -18.66 -3.75
CA PRO A 847 -26.22 -18.09 -5.10
C PRO A 847 -25.30 -18.79 -6.13
N MET A 848 -24.40 -19.67 -5.69
CA MET A 848 -23.50 -20.42 -6.56
C MET A 848 -24.29 -21.45 -7.40
N VAL A 849 -23.84 -21.70 -8.63
CA VAL A 849 -24.42 -22.72 -9.53
C VAL A 849 -23.60 -24.02 -9.51
N GLU A 850 -22.29 -23.91 -9.31
CA GLU A 850 -21.32 -25.01 -9.37
C GLU A 850 -20.67 -25.21 -7.98
N PRO A 851 -20.50 -26.46 -7.51
CA PRO A 851 -19.72 -26.77 -6.31
C PRO A 851 -18.27 -26.30 -6.39
N LEU A 852 -17.68 -25.94 -5.24
CA LEU A 852 -16.28 -25.57 -5.14
C LEU A 852 -15.36 -26.79 -5.19
N SER A 853 -14.14 -26.61 -5.71
CA SER A 853 -13.07 -27.59 -5.53
C SER A 853 -12.57 -27.58 -4.07
N LEU A 854 -11.86 -28.63 -3.66
CA LEU A 854 -11.24 -28.70 -2.34
C LEU A 854 -10.17 -27.61 -2.15
N ASP A 855 -9.46 -27.28 -3.21
CA ASP A 855 -8.37 -26.29 -3.22
C ASP A 855 -8.91 -24.86 -3.10
N ASP A 856 -10.13 -24.59 -3.61
CA ASP A 856 -10.82 -23.30 -3.47
C ASP A 856 -11.59 -23.19 -2.15
N PHE A 857 -12.22 -24.28 -1.69
CA PHE A 857 -13.07 -24.30 -0.50
C PHE A 857 -12.29 -23.94 0.78
N GLY A 858 -11.06 -24.42 0.94
CA GLY A 858 -10.21 -24.10 2.08
C GLY A 858 -9.97 -22.59 2.24
N PRO A 859 -9.36 -21.91 1.26
CA PRO A 859 -9.20 -20.46 1.23
C PRO A 859 -10.52 -19.69 1.37
N TYR A 860 -11.59 -20.10 0.69
CA TYR A 860 -12.88 -19.41 0.73
C TYR A 860 -13.54 -19.44 2.13
N TRP A 861 -13.52 -20.59 2.80
CA TRP A 861 -14.28 -20.82 4.03
C TRP A 861 -13.46 -20.61 5.31
N PHE A 862 -12.14 -20.80 5.26
CA PHE A 862 -11.24 -20.69 6.43
C PHE A 862 -10.13 -19.64 6.26
N GLY A 863 -10.12 -18.86 5.17
CA GLY A 863 -9.04 -17.89 4.88
C GLY A 863 -8.92 -16.68 5.81
N VAL A 864 -9.93 -16.37 6.63
CA VAL A 864 -9.86 -15.30 7.66
C VAL A 864 -10.14 -15.87 9.04
N PHE A 865 -11.34 -16.41 9.24
CA PHE A 865 -11.75 -17.09 10.46
C PHE A 865 -12.88 -18.06 10.14
N GLY A 866 -12.71 -19.33 10.51
CA GLY A 866 -13.73 -20.37 10.37
C GLY A 866 -13.89 -21.14 11.67
N ALA A 867 -15.07 -21.72 11.87
CA ALA A 867 -15.38 -22.52 13.06
C ALA A 867 -16.12 -23.79 12.65
N ILE A 868 -15.83 -24.91 13.33
CA ILE A 868 -16.47 -26.21 13.09
C ILE A 868 -17.10 -26.69 14.38
N MET A 869 -18.35 -27.12 14.31
CA MET A 869 -19.09 -27.71 15.43
C MET A 869 -19.07 -29.24 15.32
N LEU A 870 -18.48 -29.89 16.31
CA LEU A 870 -18.27 -31.33 16.36
C LEU A 870 -18.94 -31.94 17.60
N LEU A 871 -19.32 -33.22 17.50
CA LEU A 871 -19.93 -33.97 18.59
C LEU A 871 -18.91 -34.31 19.70
N GLY A 872 -19.38 -34.43 20.94
CA GLY A 872 -18.54 -34.81 22.09
C GLY A 872 -17.77 -33.65 22.73
N GLU A 873 -16.78 -34.00 23.58
CA GLU A 873 -15.99 -33.05 24.38
C GLU A 873 -14.54 -32.99 23.88
N ILE A 874 -14.32 -32.29 22.77
CA ILE A 874 -12.99 -32.05 22.22
C ILE A 874 -12.36 -30.85 22.94
N GLN A 875 -11.12 -31.00 23.44
CA GLN A 875 -10.43 -29.98 24.24
C GLN A 875 -9.55 -29.04 23.40
N ASP A 876 -8.89 -29.53 22.35
CA ASP A 876 -8.00 -28.74 21.50
C ASP A 876 -7.95 -29.25 20.04
N GLY A 877 -7.20 -28.54 19.20
CA GLY A 877 -6.98 -28.92 17.80
C GLY A 877 -6.05 -30.13 17.60
N ARG A 878 -5.33 -30.59 18.64
CA ARG A 878 -4.47 -31.78 18.55
C ARG A 878 -5.30 -33.05 18.66
N ALA A 879 -6.26 -33.08 19.59
CA ALA A 879 -7.26 -34.15 19.69
C ALA A 879 -8.02 -34.32 18.36
N LEU A 880 -8.36 -33.23 17.68
CA LEU A 880 -9.02 -33.26 16.38
C LEU A 880 -8.16 -33.91 15.27
N HIS A 881 -6.86 -33.61 15.22
CA HIS A 881 -5.94 -34.27 14.29
C HIS A 881 -5.74 -35.75 14.61
N GLU A 882 -5.81 -36.14 15.87
CA GLU A 882 -5.69 -37.52 16.29
C GLU A 882 -6.96 -38.34 15.93
N MET A 883 -8.16 -37.77 16.10
CA MET A 883 -9.40 -38.32 15.54
C MET A 883 -9.29 -38.50 14.01
N ALA A 884 -8.71 -37.54 13.30
CA ALA A 884 -8.51 -37.63 11.84
C ALA A 884 -7.57 -38.78 11.45
N ARG A 885 -6.48 -39.01 12.18
CA ARG A 885 -5.56 -40.14 11.96
C ARG A 885 -6.19 -41.50 12.25
N GLN A 886 -7.06 -41.56 13.25
CA GLN A 886 -7.76 -42.79 13.66
C GLN A 886 -8.94 -43.15 12.73
N GLY A 887 -9.18 -42.37 11.67
CA GLY A 887 -10.21 -42.66 10.67
C GLY A 887 -11.63 -42.32 11.13
N CYS A 888 -11.79 -41.23 11.90
CA CYS A 888 -13.07 -40.73 12.39
C CYS A 888 -14.14 -40.58 11.29
N ASP A 889 -15.37 -40.99 11.61
CA ASP A 889 -16.55 -40.87 10.75
C ASP A 889 -17.15 -39.45 10.84
N TRP A 890 -16.69 -38.56 9.97
CA TRP A 890 -17.16 -37.18 9.92
C TRP A 890 -18.65 -37.02 9.60
N GLU A 891 -19.31 -38.00 8.97
CA GLU A 891 -20.75 -37.93 8.69
C GLU A 891 -21.60 -37.99 9.97
N ARG A 892 -21.03 -38.58 11.04
CA ARG A 892 -21.68 -38.69 12.35
C ARG A 892 -21.19 -37.65 13.36
N GLU A 893 -19.89 -37.34 13.33
CA GLU A 893 -19.26 -36.48 14.33
C GLU A 893 -19.26 -34.99 13.94
N CYS A 894 -19.46 -34.63 12.66
CA CYS A 894 -19.54 -33.23 12.23
C CYS A 894 -20.98 -32.71 12.17
N LEU A 895 -21.27 -31.63 12.92
CA LEU A 895 -22.61 -31.07 13.06
C LEU A 895 -22.85 -29.85 12.17
N GLY A 896 -21.79 -29.08 11.88
CA GLY A 896 -21.85 -27.90 11.02
C GLY A 896 -20.58 -27.05 11.07
N SER A 897 -20.57 -25.97 10.31
CA SER A 897 -19.49 -24.99 10.27
C SER A 897 -20.02 -23.59 9.95
N PHE A 898 -19.31 -22.55 10.37
CA PHE A 898 -19.56 -21.16 9.96
C PHE A 898 -18.26 -20.38 9.80
N TYR A 899 -18.29 -19.27 9.05
CA TYR A 899 -17.14 -18.37 8.91
C TYR A 899 -17.48 -16.94 9.36
N ILE A 900 -16.43 -16.15 9.65
CA ILE A 900 -16.54 -14.70 9.89
C ILE A 900 -15.46 -14.00 9.04
N LYS A 901 -15.89 -13.20 8.05
CA LYS A 901 -14.99 -12.42 7.17
C LYS A 901 -15.48 -10.98 7.02
N PRO A 902 -14.63 -10.01 6.65
CA PRO A 902 -15.07 -8.67 6.29
C PRO A 902 -16.04 -8.74 5.10
N ASN A 903 -17.14 -8.01 5.16
CA ASN A 903 -18.08 -7.93 4.04
C ASN A 903 -17.59 -6.97 2.93
N TYR A 904 -16.77 -6.00 3.31
CA TYR A 904 -16.28 -4.93 2.42
C TYR A 904 -14.79 -4.69 2.63
N PRO A 905 -14.03 -4.27 1.61
CA PRO A 905 -12.63 -3.88 1.75
C PRO A 905 -12.46 -2.49 2.40
N GLY A 906 -11.25 -2.19 2.85
CA GLY A 906 -10.83 -0.85 3.25
C GLY A 906 -11.66 -0.26 4.39
N ARG A 907 -12.20 0.95 4.17
CA ARG A 907 -12.88 1.77 5.22
C ARG A 907 -14.10 1.10 5.85
N SER A 908 -14.76 0.18 5.15
CA SER A 908 -15.96 -0.53 5.63
C SER A 908 -15.67 -1.94 6.14
N SER A 909 -14.40 -2.32 6.29
CA SER A 909 -14.01 -3.69 6.67
C SER A 909 -14.31 -4.08 8.11
N HIS A 910 -14.64 -3.11 8.97
CA HIS A 910 -15.20 -3.35 10.30
C HIS A 910 -16.61 -3.97 10.28
N VAL A 911 -17.27 -4.00 9.11
CA VAL A 911 -18.52 -4.74 8.88
C VAL A 911 -18.18 -6.17 8.43
N CYS A 912 -18.68 -7.18 9.16
CA CYS A 912 -18.51 -8.59 8.80
C CYS A 912 -19.72 -9.20 8.07
N ASN A 913 -19.48 -10.34 7.43
CA ASN A 913 -20.45 -11.29 6.86
C ASN A 913 -20.07 -12.71 7.32
N GLY A 914 -20.96 -13.69 7.18
CA GLY A 914 -20.74 -15.07 7.61
C GLY A 914 -21.63 -16.07 6.87
N GLY A 915 -21.03 -17.14 6.35
CA GLY A 915 -21.73 -18.31 5.83
C GLY A 915 -21.96 -19.34 6.93
N PHE A 916 -23.04 -20.13 6.84
CA PHE A 916 -23.42 -21.14 7.82
C PHE A 916 -23.86 -22.43 7.13
N LEU A 917 -23.20 -23.54 7.44
CA LEU A 917 -23.48 -24.88 6.94
C LEU A 917 -23.87 -25.80 8.11
N VAL A 918 -24.97 -26.54 7.98
CA VAL A 918 -25.41 -27.53 8.98
C VAL A 918 -25.58 -28.86 8.25
N THR A 919 -24.95 -29.92 8.75
CA THR A 919 -24.99 -31.23 8.09
C THR A 919 -26.42 -31.79 8.10
N ASP A 920 -26.78 -32.59 7.09
CA ASP A 920 -28.19 -33.04 6.93
C ASP A 920 -28.68 -33.85 8.13
N ALA A 921 -27.81 -34.64 8.76
CA ALA A 921 -28.07 -35.37 10.02
C ALA A 921 -28.28 -34.47 11.26
N SER A 922 -27.92 -33.18 11.17
CA SER A 922 -27.90 -32.22 12.29
C SER A 922 -29.01 -31.17 12.22
N ARG A 923 -29.80 -31.13 11.13
CA ARG A 923 -30.96 -30.24 10.99
C ARG A 923 -31.97 -30.46 12.13
N ASN A 924 -32.73 -29.42 12.48
CA ASN A 924 -33.72 -29.38 13.58
C ASN A 924 -33.19 -29.60 15.03
N ARG A 925 -31.97 -30.10 15.24
CA ARG A 925 -31.35 -30.33 16.57
C ARG A 925 -30.90 -29.05 17.31
N GLY A 926 -31.07 -27.88 16.70
CA GLY A 926 -30.72 -26.56 17.27
C GLY A 926 -29.33 -26.04 16.88
N VAL A 927 -28.52 -26.83 16.18
CA VAL A 927 -27.12 -26.54 15.80
C VAL A 927 -26.93 -25.15 15.16
N GLY A 928 -27.70 -24.82 14.11
CA GLY A 928 -27.60 -23.51 13.45
C GLY A 928 -27.91 -22.30 14.35
N ARG A 929 -28.73 -22.47 15.40
CA ARG A 929 -28.96 -21.42 16.40
C ARG A 929 -27.77 -21.29 17.34
N LEU A 930 -27.22 -22.40 17.84
CA LEU A 930 -26.04 -22.38 18.73
C LEU A 930 -24.85 -21.74 18.04
N MET A 931 -24.57 -22.11 16.78
CA MET A 931 -23.53 -21.47 15.98
C MET A 931 -23.79 -19.96 15.76
N GLY A 932 -25.05 -19.55 15.57
CA GLY A 932 -25.43 -18.14 15.49
C GLY A 932 -25.29 -17.37 16.81
N GLU A 933 -25.51 -18.02 17.95
CA GLU A 933 -25.25 -17.45 19.29
C GLU A 933 -23.73 -17.29 19.53
N THR A 934 -22.91 -18.26 19.11
CA THR A 934 -21.44 -18.17 19.17
C THR A 934 -20.87 -17.14 18.19
N TYR A 935 -21.41 -17.02 16.97
CA TYR A 935 -21.04 -15.97 16.00
C TYR A 935 -21.16 -14.57 16.63
N LEU A 936 -22.20 -14.33 17.41
CA LEU A 936 -22.47 -13.04 18.08
C LEU A 936 -21.55 -12.78 19.28
N ASP A 937 -21.00 -13.81 19.92
CA ASP A 937 -19.96 -13.68 20.96
C ASP A 937 -18.56 -13.49 20.35
N TRP A 938 -18.28 -14.08 19.18
CA TRP A 938 -16.94 -14.06 18.57
C TRP A 938 -16.72 -12.92 17.58
N ALA A 939 -17.73 -12.46 16.83
CA ALA A 939 -17.56 -11.34 15.90
C ALA A 939 -17.08 -10.03 16.59
N PRO A 940 -17.61 -9.62 17.76
CA PRO A 940 -17.07 -8.47 18.51
C PRO A 940 -15.64 -8.70 19.03
N LYS A 941 -15.28 -9.95 19.36
CA LYS A 941 -13.93 -10.33 19.84
C LYS A 941 -12.89 -10.39 18.72
N LEU A 942 -13.33 -10.50 17.47
CA LEU A 942 -12.54 -10.23 16.25
C LEU A 942 -12.60 -8.73 15.85
N GLY A 943 -13.15 -7.89 16.74
CA GLY A 943 -13.28 -6.43 16.62
C GLY A 943 -14.29 -5.93 15.58
N TYR A 944 -15.16 -6.78 15.03
CA TYR A 944 -16.18 -6.32 14.09
C TYR A 944 -17.29 -5.57 14.84
N THR A 945 -17.59 -4.34 14.41
CA THR A 945 -18.59 -3.46 15.04
C THR A 945 -19.98 -3.57 14.42
N TYR A 946 -20.10 -4.20 13.25
CA TYR A 946 -21.39 -4.45 12.59
C TYR A 946 -21.34 -5.76 11.78
N SER A 947 -22.49 -6.38 11.55
CA SER A 947 -22.66 -7.59 10.75
C SER A 947 -23.76 -7.39 9.69
N VAL A 948 -23.51 -7.83 8.47
CA VAL A 948 -24.44 -7.83 7.34
C VAL A 948 -24.42 -9.19 6.64
N PHE A 949 -25.60 -9.77 6.41
CA PHE A 949 -25.79 -10.91 5.49
C PHE A 949 -26.40 -10.40 4.18
N ASN A 950 -25.70 -10.59 3.07
CA ASN A 950 -26.02 -9.94 1.78
C ASN A 950 -27.27 -10.51 1.09
N LEU A 951 -27.41 -11.83 1.04
CA LEU A 951 -28.44 -12.52 0.26
C LEU A 951 -29.03 -13.68 1.06
N VAL A 952 -30.10 -13.42 1.82
CA VAL A 952 -30.90 -14.47 2.46
C VAL A 952 -32.25 -14.56 1.77
N TYR A 953 -32.44 -15.54 0.89
CA TYR A 953 -33.69 -15.74 0.16
C TYR A 953 -34.90 -15.91 1.09
N GLU A 954 -36.04 -15.27 0.77
CA GLU A 954 -37.23 -15.30 1.64
C GLU A 954 -37.83 -16.71 1.81
N THR A 955 -37.60 -17.58 0.82
CA THR A 955 -37.94 -19.02 0.86
C THR A 955 -37.11 -19.81 1.88
N ASN A 956 -35.94 -19.32 2.29
CA ASN A 956 -35.16 -19.90 3.38
C ASN A 956 -35.73 -19.47 4.75
N VAL A 957 -36.92 -20.01 5.04
CA VAL A 957 -37.67 -19.80 6.28
C VAL A 957 -36.87 -20.20 7.52
N ALA A 958 -35.93 -21.15 7.39
CA ALA A 958 -35.07 -21.58 8.50
C ALA A 958 -34.06 -20.49 8.88
N SER A 959 -33.27 -19.98 7.94
CA SER A 959 -32.30 -18.91 8.19
C SER A 959 -32.99 -17.62 8.61
N CYS A 960 -34.10 -17.24 7.96
CA CYS A 960 -34.87 -16.05 8.35
C CYS A 960 -35.32 -16.11 9.82
N ARG A 961 -35.91 -17.23 10.25
CA ARG A 961 -36.33 -17.42 11.66
C ARG A 961 -35.15 -17.39 12.64
N ILE A 962 -33.96 -17.84 12.25
CA ILE A 962 -32.77 -17.76 13.10
C ILE A 962 -32.30 -16.30 13.22
N TRP A 963 -32.16 -15.55 12.12
CA TRP A 963 -31.70 -14.17 12.15
C TRP A 963 -32.69 -13.22 12.84
N ASP A 964 -34.00 -13.36 12.57
CA ASP A 964 -35.06 -12.64 13.29
C ASP A 964 -34.99 -12.93 14.81
N ALA A 965 -34.88 -14.21 15.21
CA ALA A 965 -34.89 -14.62 16.63
C ALA A 965 -33.59 -14.29 17.38
N LEU A 966 -32.46 -14.17 16.68
CA LEU A 966 -31.20 -13.69 17.26
C LEU A 966 -31.16 -12.16 17.39
N GLY A 967 -32.06 -11.42 16.72
CA GLY A 967 -32.16 -9.96 16.81
C GLY A 967 -31.45 -9.19 15.70
N PHE A 968 -31.20 -9.82 14.54
CA PHE A 968 -30.85 -9.08 13.33
C PHE A 968 -32.07 -8.33 12.80
N LYS A 969 -31.83 -7.17 12.18
CA LYS A 969 -32.88 -6.37 11.53
C LYS A 969 -32.85 -6.62 10.04
N ARG A 970 -34.03 -6.70 9.41
CA ARG A 970 -34.17 -6.72 7.95
C ARG A 970 -33.95 -5.29 7.46
N ILE A 971 -32.74 -4.99 6.97
CA ILE A 971 -32.32 -3.63 6.58
C ILE A 971 -32.55 -3.32 5.09
N GLY A 972 -32.74 -4.35 4.27
CA GLY A 972 -33.04 -4.19 2.85
C GLY A 972 -33.69 -5.45 2.26
N ARG A 973 -34.23 -5.31 1.05
CA ARG A 973 -34.85 -6.40 0.28
C ARG A 973 -34.50 -6.21 -1.19
N VAL A 974 -33.81 -7.19 -1.76
CA VAL A 974 -33.49 -7.26 -3.19
C VAL A 974 -34.61 -8.06 -3.87
N LYS A 975 -35.28 -7.45 -4.86
CA LYS A 975 -36.42 -8.08 -5.53
C LYS A 975 -35.96 -8.96 -6.70
N GLY A 976 -36.56 -10.14 -6.83
CA GLY A 976 -36.40 -11.03 -7.98
C GLY A 976 -34.96 -11.46 -8.28
N CYS A 977 -34.12 -11.65 -7.26
CA CYS A 977 -32.69 -11.95 -7.43
C CYS A 977 -32.32 -13.43 -7.28
N GLY A 978 -33.20 -14.27 -6.74
CA GLY A 978 -33.01 -15.71 -6.61
C GLY A 978 -33.72 -16.50 -7.69
N ASN A 979 -32.99 -17.12 -8.61
CA ASN A 979 -33.51 -18.13 -9.52
C ASN A 979 -33.28 -19.52 -8.89
N LEU A 980 -34.19 -19.95 -8.01
CA LEU A 980 -34.00 -21.12 -7.14
C LEU A 980 -34.54 -22.40 -7.79
N LYS A 981 -33.88 -23.53 -7.58
CA LYS A 981 -34.25 -24.81 -8.23
C LYS A 981 -35.64 -25.31 -7.80
N SER A 982 -36.08 -25.05 -6.58
CA SER A 982 -37.45 -25.38 -6.12
C SER A 982 -38.53 -24.42 -6.60
N TYR A 983 -38.19 -23.31 -7.29
CA TYR A 983 -39.13 -22.29 -7.78
C TYR A 983 -38.90 -21.97 -9.28
N PRO A 984 -38.94 -23.00 -10.17
CA PRO A 984 -38.57 -22.83 -11.57
C PRO A 984 -39.50 -21.86 -12.32
N GLY A 985 -38.94 -20.76 -12.81
CA GLY A 985 -39.67 -19.72 -13.54
C GLY A 985 -40.18 -18.56 -12.67
N GLU A 986 -40.07 -18.64 -11.35
CA GLU A 986 -40.39 -17.54 -10.43
C GLU A 986 -39.11 -16.98 -9.79
N LEU A 987 -38.91 -15.66 -9.89
CA LEU A 987 -37.75 -15.00 -9.29
C LEU A 987 -38.04 -14.61 -7.84
N VAL A 988 -37.27 -15.20 -6.92
CA VAL A 988 -37.43 -15.08 -5.47
C VAL A 988 -36.68 -13.87 -4.92
N ASP A 989 -37.28 -13.17 -3.97
CA ASP A 989 -36.65 -12.03 -3.27
C ASP A 989 -35.64 -12.50 -2.21
N ALA A 990 -34.60 -11.68 -1.96
CA ALA A 990 -33.68 -11.86 -0.84
C ALA A 990 -33.74 -10.70 0.15
N ILE A 991 -33.57 -11.01 1.43
CA ILE A 991 -33.47 -10.04 2.52
C ILE A 991 -32.00 -9.79 2.84
N ILE A 992 -31.65 -8.52 3.00
CA ILE A 992 -30.40 -8.09 3.61
C ILE A 992 -30.66 -7.96 5.12
N TYR A 993 -29.96 -8.76 5.92
CA TYR A 993 -29.99 -8.66 7.38
C TYR A 993 -28.82 -7.82 7.88
N GLY A 994 -29.03 -6.98 8.87
CA GLY A 994 -28.02 -6.11 9.47
C GLY A 994 -28.15 -6.03 10.98
N ARG A 995 -27.01 -5.97 11.69
CA ARG A 995 -26.95 -5.89 13.15
C ARG A 995 -25.70 -5.16 13.64
N ASP A 996 -25.91 -4.34 14.66
CA ASP A 996 -24.86 -3.72 15.46
C ASP A 996 -24.22 -4.70 16.46
N LEU A 997 -22.90 -4.62 16.60
CA LEU A 997 -22.07 -5.49 17.45
C LEU A 997 -21.24 -4.72 18.50
N GLY A 998 -21.35 -3.37 18.55
CA GLY A 998 -20.56 -2.53 19.46
C GLY A 998 -20.83 -2.76 20.96
N GLN A 999 -19.83 -2.46 21.80
CA GLN A 999 -19.92 -2.53 23.26
C GLN A 999 -20.56 -1.29 23.93
N ASP A 1000 -21.15 -0.36 23.15
CA ASP A 1000 -21.68 0.92 23.64
C ASP A 1000 -22.75 0.81 24.74
N ASP A 1001 -23.40 -0.35 24.87
CA ASP A 1001 -24.37 -0.63 25.94
C ASP A 1001 -23.77 -0.56 27.37
N GLU A 1002 -22.44 -0.59 27.53
CA GLU A 1002 -21.78 -0.39 28.83
C GLU A 1002 -21.65 1.10 29.21
N PHE A 1003 -21.50 2.00 28.22
CA PHE A 1003 -21.43 3.47 28.43
C PHE A 1003 -22.78 4.21 28.31
N VAL A 1004 -23.81 3.59 27.73
CA VAL A 1004 -25.16 4.18 27.52
C VAL A 1004 -25.97 4.37 28.83
N SER A 1005 -25.48 3.88 29.97
CA SER A 1005 -26.22 3.93 31.25
C SER A 1005 -26.13 5.29 31.97
N GLU A 1006 -24.93 5.78 32.25
CA GLU A 1006 -24.67 6.92 33.13
C GLU A 1006 -25.03 8.27 32.47
N GLU A 1007 -24.44 8.54 31.30
CA GLU A 1007 -24.64 9.80 30.56
C GLU A 1007 -26.14 10.04 30.23
N ARG A 1008 -26.91 8.97 30.04
CA ARG A 1008 -28.36 9.04 29.82
C ARG A 1008 -29.11 9.57 31.04
N PHE A 1009 -28.79 9.11 32.24
CA PHE A 1009 -29.48 9.58 33.45
C PHE A 1009 -29.04 11.00 33.81
N ASP A 1010 -27.80 11.38 33.55
CA ASP A 1010 -27.33 12.75 33.78
C ASP A 1010 -27.84 13.76 32.75
N LYS A 1011 -28.01 13.37 31.47
CA LYS A 1011 -28.75 14.18 30.49
C LYS A 1011 -30.22 14.38 30.90
N ILE A 1012 -30.85 13.39 31.53
CA ILE A 1012 -32.21 13.50 32.09
C ILE A 1012 -32.23 14.41 33.33
N ARG A 1013 -31.30 14.25 34.29
CA ARG A 1013 -31.12 15.13 35.46
C ARG A 1013 -30.90 16.58 35.04
N PHE A 1014 -30.01 16.83 34.09
CA PHE A 1014 -29.73 18.15 33.53
C PHE A 1014 -30.99 18.79 32.92
N TYR A 1015 -31.74 18.03 32.10
CA TYR A 1015 -32.96 18.52 31.47
C TYR A 1015 -34.05 18.85 32.51
N LEU A 1016 -34.24 18.00 33.52
CA LEU A 1016 -35.19 18.23 34.62
C LEU A 1016 -34.79 19.38 35.54
N LYS A 1017 -33.48 19.58 35.80
CA LYS A 1017 -32.97 20.62 36.72
C LYS A 1017 -32.90 22.01 36.06
N ASN A 1018 -32.51 22.07 34.79
CA ASN A 1018 -32.21 23.34 34.09
C ASN A 1018 -33.27 23.76 33.05
N GLY A 1019 -34.24 22.90 32.70
CA GLY A 1019 -35.26 23.15 31.67
C GLY A 1019 -34.71 23.30 30.25
N LYS A 1020 -33.40 23.13 30.05
CA LYS A 1020 -32.69 23.30 28.78
C LYS A 1020 -32.10 21.97 28.33
N TYR A 1021 -32.07 21.74 27.02
CA TYR A 1021 -31.40 20.57 26.45
C TYR A 1021 -29.86 20.68 26.62
N PRO A 1022 -29.15 19.56 26.81
CA PRO A 1022 -27.68 19.54 26.76
C PRO A 1022 -27.13 20.10 25.44
N ASN A 1023 -25.93 20.68 25.51
CA ASN A 1023 -25.22 21.15 24.31
C ASN A 1023 -24.96 19.97 23.36
N GLY A 1024 -25.11 20.20 22.05
CA GLY A 1024 -24.95 19.17 21.01
C GLY A 1024 -26.17 18.26 20.76
N ALA A 1025 -27.15 18.18 21.69
CA ALA A 1025 -28.23 17.18 21.61
C ALA A 1025 -29.06 17.25 20.30
N ASP A 1026 -29.28 16.11 19.63
CA ASP A 1026 -29.92 16.03 18.32
C ASP A 1026 -31.47 16.15 18.37
N ARG A 1027 -32.14 16.11 17.20
CA ARG A 1027 -33.62 16.21 17.10
C ARG A 1027 -34.34 15.03 17.77
N ALA A 1028 -33.77 13.82 17.74
CA ALA A 1028 -34.33 12.62 18.33
C ALA A 1028 -34.07 12.55 19.84
N GLU A 1029 -32.88 12.90 20.30
CA GLU A 1029 -32.46 12.99 21.70
C GLU A 1029 -33.26 14.05 22.45
N LYS A 1030 -33.45 15.24 21.86
CA LYS A 1030 -34.38 16.26 22.36
C LYS A 1030 -35.81 15.73 22.50
N SER A 1031 -36.23 14.75 21.68
CA SER A 1031 -37.52 14.07 21.83
C SER A 1031 -37.50 12.99 22.93
N ARG A 1032 -36.42 12.20 23.04
CA ARG A 1032 -36.23 11.23 24.12
C ARG A 1032 -36.25 11.90 25.50
N LEU A 1033 -35.60 13.06 25.65
CA LEU A 1033 -35.57 13.85 26.88
C LEU A 1033 -36.95 14.41 27.28
N ARG A 1034 -37.69 14.99 26.31
CA ARG A 1034 -39.10 15.42 26.56
C ARG A 1034 -39.99 14.26 27.01
N SER A 1035 -39.85 13.09 26.39
CA SER A 1035 -40.62 11.90 26.76
C SER A 1035 -40.23 11.38 28.16
N ALA A 1036 -38.94 11.34 28.48
CA ALA A 1036 -38.46 10.93 29.80
C ALA A 1036 -38.95 11.85 30.94
N ALA A 1037 -39.00 13.17 30.71
CA ALA A 1037 -39.45 14.14 31.71
C ALA A 1037 -40.91 13.96 32.18
N THR A 1038 -41.72 13.16 31.49
CA THR A 1038 -43.09 12.81 31.92
C THR A 1038 -43.15 11.64 32.93
N HIS A 1039 -42.04 10.93 33.15
CA HIS A 1039 -41.98 9.69 33.94
C HIS A 1039 -40.91 9.68 35.02
N TYR A 1040 -39.82 10.43 34.84
CA TYR A 1040 -38.78 10.63 35.84
C TYR A 1040 -39.06 11.87 36.69
N LYS A 1041 -38.79 11.79 38.00
CA LYS A 1041 -38.82 12.94 38.93
C LYS A 1041 -37.46 13.11 39.59
N LEU A 1042 -37.04 14.35 39.76
CA LEU A 1042 -35.82 14.71 40.49
C LEU A 1042 -36.23 15.28 41.87
N THR A 1043 -35.60 14.79 42.93
CA THR A 1043 -35.76 15.31 44.29
C THR A 1043 -34.44 15.98 44.69
N PRO A 1044 -34.44 17.28 45.08
CA PRO A 1044 -33.23 17.95 45.52
C PRO A 1044 -32.61 17.27 46.73
N GLY A 1045 -31.28 17.20 46.76
CA GLY A 1045 -30.55 16.83 47.97
C GLY A 1045 -30.75 17.82 49.13
N LYS A 1046 -30.47 17.36 50.35
CA LYS A 1046 -30.23 18.21 51.51
C LYS A 1046 -28.84 17.92 52.03
N ASP A 1047 -28.15 18.97 52.48
CA ASP A 1047 -26.94 18.91 53.31
C ASP A 1047 -25.90 17.89 52.81
N ASP A 1048 -25.18 18.28 51.74
CA ASP A 1048 -24.15 17.54 50.99
C ASP A 1048 -24.55 16.22 50.27
N GLU A 1049 -25.78 15.72 50.37
CA GLU A 1049 -26.24 14.61 49.50
C GLU A 1049 -26.59 15.05 48.05
N PRO A 1050 -26.30 14.22 47.03
CA PRO A 1050 -26.61 14.51 45.62
C PRO A 1050 -28.10 14.34 45.27
N ASP A 1051 -28.54 14.98 44.17
CA ASP A 1051 -29.94 14.94 43.72
C ASP A 1051 -30.42 13.52 43.33
N LYS A 1052 -31.48 13.06 43.98
CA LYS A 1052 -32.00 11.69 43.84
C LYS A 1052 -33.05 11.62 42.73
N LEU A 1053 -32.82 10.73 41.76
CA LEU A 1053 -33.66 10.54 40.58
C LEU A 1053 -34.60 9.36 40.79
N TRP A 1054 -35.88 9.53 40.45
CA TRP A 1054 -36.94 8.56 40.72
C TRP A 1054 -37.70 8.19 39.45
N LEU A 1055 -37.98 6.90 39.25
CA LEU A 1055 -38.83 6.39 38.16
C LEU A 1055 -40.01 5.60 38.77
N LYS A 1056 -41.24 6.09 38.55
CA LYS A 1056 -42.49 5.42 38.97
C LYS A 1056 -42.49 4.94 40.44
N GLY A 1057 -41.86 5.70 41.35
CA GLY A 1057 -41.77 5.41 42.78
C GLY A 1057 -40.55 4.60 43.24
N LYS A 1058 -39.61 4.27 42.33
CA LYS A 1058 -38.36 3.55 42.63
C LYS A 1058 -37.15 4.46 42.43
N GLU A 1059 -36.13 4.30 43.25
CA GLU A 1059 -34.90 5.09 43.18
C GLU A 1059 -34.02 4.61 42.04
N VAL A 1060 -33.45 5.54 41.25
CA VAL A 1060 -32.66 5.25 40.07
C VAL A 1060 -31.17 5.37 40.39
N ILE A 1061 -30.48 4.24 40.44
CA ILE A 1061 -29.06 4.15 40.80
C ILE A 1061 -28.22 4.22 39.53
N ALA A 1062 -27.51 5.34 39.34
CA ALA A 1062 -26.65 5.55 38.17
C ALA A 1062 -25.27 4.90 38.30
N ASP A 1063 -24.60 5.06 39.45
CA ASP A 1063 -23.23 4.57 39.70
C ASP A 1063 -23.15 3.02 39.65
N PRO A 1064 -22.35 2.42 38.74
CA PRO A 1064 -22.13 0.98 38.67
C PRO A 1064 -21.57 0.36 39.97
N LYS A 1065 -20.77 1.11 40.75
CA LYS A 1065 -20.21 0.63 42.01
C LYS A 1065 -21.29 0.51 43.07
N GLN A 1066 -22.12 1.53 43.26
CA GLN A 1066 -23.31 1.50 44.12
C GLN A 1066 -24.29 0.39 43.69
N GLN A 1067 -24.52 0.18 42.39
CA GLN A 1067 -25.33 -0.94 41.87
C GLN A 1067 -24.77 -2.31 42.33
N TYR A 1068 -23.45 -2.52 42.21
CA TYR A 1068 -22.79 -3.77 42.59
C TYR A 1068 -22.81 -3.99 44.11
N GLU A 1069 -22.52 -2.95 44.91
CA GLU A 1069 -22.53 -3.05 46.38
C GLU A 1069 -23.94 -3.32 46.94
N LEU A 1070 -24.96 -2.65 46.39
CA LEU A 1070 -26.37 -2.86 46.75
C LEU A 1070 -26.88 -4.26 46.35
N ALA A 1071 -26.54 -4.72 45.14
CA ALA A 1071 -26.84 -6.07 44.70
C ALA A 1071 -26.13 -7.13 45.56
N ARG A 1072 -24.89 -6.86 45.98
CA ARG A 1072 -24.12 -7.70 46.91
C ARG A 1072 -24.78 -7.78 48.27
N GLU A 1073 -25.21 -6.66 48.85
CA GLU A 1073 -25.85 -6.64 50.17
C GLU A 1073 -27.19 -7.42 50.16
N ILE A 1074 -28.05 -7.16 49.16
CA ILE A 1074 -29.35 -7.83 49.03
C ILE A 1074 -29.16 -9.33 48.73
N HIS A 1075 -28.11 -9.72 48.00
CA HIS A 1075 -27.76 -11.13 47.84
C HIS A 1075 -27.33 -11.78 49.17
N HIS A 1076 -26.39 -11.19 49.92
CA HIS A 1076 -25.86 -11.79 51.15
C HIS A 1076 -26.90 -11.95 52.26
N LYS A 1077 -27.99 -11.16 52.25
CA LYS A 1077 -29.11 -11.31 53.20
C LYS A 1077 -29.93 -12.60 53.03
N GLN A 1078 -29.91 -13.26 51.86
CA GLN A 1078 -30.74 -14.47 51.59
C GLN A 1078 -30.08 -15.53 50.70
N HIS A 1079 -28.87 -15.29 50.18
CA HIS A 1079 -28.19 -16.09 49.14
C HIS A 1079 -29.10 -16.55 47.98
N GLY A 1080 -30.03 -15.67 47.56
CA GLY A 1080 -30.99 -15.96 46.51
C GLY A 1080 -30.32 -16.14 45.14
N GLY A 1081 -30.80 -17.09 44.35
CA GLY A 1081 -30.42 -17.23 42.94
C GLY A 1081 -30.87 -16.03 42.10
N ILE A 1082 -30.24 -15.84 40.93
CA ILE A 1082 -30.30 -14.61 40.11
C ILE A 1082 -31.70 -14.01 40.01
N ASN A 1083 -32.72 -14.79 39.66
CA ASN A 1083 -34.09 -14.29 39.49
C ASN A 1083 -34.73 -13.79 40.81
N LYS A 1084 -34.45 -14.44 41.96
CA LYS A 1084 -35.01 -14.04 43.27
C LYS A 1084 -34.34 -12.75 43.77
N THR A 1085 -33.01 -12.66 43.69
CA THR A 1085 -32.28 -11.44 44.06
C THR A 1085 -32.60 -10.27 43.13
N THR A 1086 -32.75 -10.52 41.81
CA THR A 1086 -33.22 -9.49 40.87
C THR A 1086 -34.61 -8.97 41.23
N ALA A 1087 -35.55 -9.85 41.60
CA ALA A 1087 -36.90 -9.45 41.99
C ALA A 1087 -36.90 -8.53 43.22
N ALA A 1088 -36.20 -8.92 44.29
CA ALA A 1088 -36.08 -8.13 45.51
C ALA A 1088 -35.43 -6.75 45.28
N ILE A 1089 -34.40 -6.67 44.43
CA ILE A 1089 -33.80 -5.38 44.02
C ILE A 1089 -34.83 -4.53 43.25
N ALA A 1090 -35.51 -5.14 42.30
CA ALA A 1090 -36.46 -4.48 41.41
C ALA A 1090 -37.77 -4.05 42.10
N GLU A 1091 -38.01 -4.39 43.37
CA GLU A 1091 -39.10 -3.84 44.17
C GLU A 1091 -38.82 -2.38 44.56
N THR A 1092 -37.61 -2.08 45.04
CA THR A 1092 -37.22 -0.76 45.58
C THR A 1092 -36.44 0.12 44.60
N TYR A 1093 -35.59 -0.48 43.75
CA TYR A 1093 -34.61 0.22 42.94
C TYR A 1093 -34.79 -0.03 41.44
N HIS A 1094 -34.18 0.83 40.62
CA HIS A 1094 -34.16 0.69 39.17
C HIS A 1094 -32.80 1.09 38.57
N TRP A 1095 -32.22 0.19 37.78
CA TRP A 1095 -31.15 0.51 36.83
C TRP A 1095 -31.27 -0.40 35.59
N VAL A 1096 -30.45 -0.14 34.57
CA VAL A 1096 -30.40 -0.95 33.35
C VAL A 1096 -29.65 -2.26 33.64
N ARG A 1097 -30.06 -3.40 33.05
CA ARG A 1097 -29.33 -4.69 33.14
C ARG A 1097 -29.11 -5.29 34.55
N ILE A 1098 -29.97 -5.00 35.55
CA ILE A 1098 -29.91 -5.55 36.94
C ILE A 1098 -29.49 -7.04 37.05
N LYS A 1099 -29.98 -7.91 36.15
CA LYS A 1099 -29.65 -9.35 36.14
C LYS A 1099 -28.15 -9.64 35.94
N GLU A 1100 -27.43 -8.80 35.21
CA GLU A 1100 -26.01 -8.95 34.93
C GLU A 1100 -25.19 -8.60 36.18
N THR A 1101 -25.47 -7.46 36.83
CA THR A 1101 -24.89 -7.08 38.13
C THR A 1101 -25.10 -8.18 39.17
N VAL A 1102 -26.32 -8.72 39.28
CA VAL A 1102 -26.67 -9.81 40.19
C VAL A 1102 -25.94 -11.12 39.83
N SER A 1103 -25.80 -11.43 38.54
CA SER A 1103 -25.08 -12.62 38.07
C SER A 1103 -23.58 -12.57 38.36
N GLN A 1104 -22.98 -11.38 38.32
CA GLN A 1104 -21.59 -11.13 38.69
C GLN A 1104 -21.39 -11.26 40.20
N VAL A 1105 -22.25 -10.61 41.00
CA VAL A 1105 -22.28 -10.71 42.48
C VAL A 1105 -22.38 -12.17 42.95
N ILE A 1106 -23.25 -12.98 42.33
CA ILE A 1106 -23.47 -14.37 42.73
C ILE A 1106 -22.26 -15.25 42.38
N ARG A 1107 -21.64 -15.06 41.21
CA ARG A 1107 -20.39 -15.74 40.83
C ARG A 1107 -19.24 -15.42 41.79
N ASN A 1108 -19.19 -14.18 42.27
CA ASN A 1108 -18.17 -13.69 43.19
C ASN A 1108 -18.49 -13.97 44.68
N CYS A 1109 -19.58 -14.71 44.99
CA CYS A 1109 -19.95 -15.06 46.36
C CYS A 1109 -19.35 -16.42 46.77
N PRO A 1110 -18.48 -16.50 47.80
CA PRO A 1110 -17.81 -17.75 48.16
C PRO A 1110 -18.80 -18.82 48.64
N VAL A 1111 -19.83 -18.44 49.42
CA VAL A 1111 -20.86 -19.37 49.94
C VAL A 1111 -21.60 -20.07 48.80
N CYS A 1112 -22.00 -19.32 47.77
CA CYS A 1112 -22.68 -19.88 46.60
C CYS A 1112 -21.75 -20.68 45.68
N SER A 1113 -20.44 -20.41 45.70
CA SER A 1113 -19.43 -21.18 44.97
C SER A 1113 -19.27 -22.59 45.57
N GLU A 1114 -19.17 -22.71 46.90
CA GLU A 1114 -18.97 -24.02 47.54
C GLU A 1114 -20.22 -24.92 47.51
N MET A 1115 -21.42 -24.35 47.65
CA MET A 1115 -22.67 -25.12 47.50
C MET A 1115 -22.77 -25.83 46.13
N ASN A 1116 -22.29 -25.19 45.06
CA ASN A 1116 -22.28 -25.78 43.72
C ASN A 1116 -21.23 -26.90 43.56
N LYS A 1117 -20.09 -26.82 44.27
CA LYS A 1117 -19.10 -27.92 44.31
C LYS A 1117 -19.67 -29.16 44.98
N GLY A 1118 -20.35 -29.02 46.12
CA GLY A 1118 -20.98 -30.15 46.83
C GLY A 1118 -22.02 -30.90 46.00
N LEU A 1119 -22.90 -30.15 45.30
CA LEU A 1119 -23.89 -30.73 44.37
C LEU A 1119 -23.27 -31.45 43.17
N SER A 1120 -22.06 -31.08 42.76
CA SER A 1120 -21.33 -31.71 41.66
C SER A 1120 -20.69 -33.04 42.10
N ALA A 1121 -20.07 -33.06 43.28
CA ALA A 1121 -19.46 -34.27 43.86
C ALA A 1121 -20.49 -35.40 44.09
N MET A 1122 -21.69 -35.08 44.61
CA MET A 1122 -22.75 -36.07 44.84
C MET A 1122 -23.21 -36.77 43.55
N ARG A 1123 -23.11 -36.12 42.38
CA ARG A 1123 -23.52 -36.73 41.10
C ARG A 1123 -22.50 -37.73 40.55
N GLN A 1124 -21.21 -37.55 40.83
CA GLN A 1124 -20.18 -38.49 40.37
C GLN A 1124 -20.22 -39.80 41.18
N GLY A 1125 -20.44 -39.72 42.50
CA GLY A 1125 -20.52 -40.90 43.37
C GLY A 1125 -21.65 -41.88 43.02
N GLN A 1126 -22.79 -41.40 42.48
CA GLN A 1126 -23.91 -42.26 42.11
C GLN A 1126 -23.66 -43.13 40.87
N ASN A 1127 -22.72 -42.76 39.99
CA ASN A 1127 -22.42 -43.54 38.78
C ASN A 1127 -21.39 -44.65 39.01
N GLN A 1128 -20.44 -44.48 39.94
CA GLN A 1128 -19.48 -45.55 40.28
C GLN A 1128 -20.17 -46.72 41.01
N ALA A 1129 -21.18 -46.45 41.85
CA ALA A 1129 -21.94 -47.47 42.59
C ALA A 1129 -22.81 -48.40 41.70
N ARG A 1130 -22.71 -48.33 40.37
CA ARG A 1130 -23.46 -49.16 39.42
C ARG A 1130 -22.58 -49.94 38.43
N ALA A 1131 -21.25 -49.79 38.50
CA ALA A 1131 -20.32 -50.45 37.58
C ALA A 1131 -19.90 -51.87 38.03
N GLU A 1132 -19.80 -52.11 39.34
CA GLU A 1132 -19.30 -53.37 39.91
C GLU A 1132 -20.35 -53.98 40.84
N GLY A 1133 -21.24 -54.84 40.29
CA GLY A 1133 -22.43 -55.22 41.08
C GLY A 1133 -23.30 -56.41 40.66
N ARG A 1134 -22.97 -57.19 39.60
CA ARG A 1134 -23.34 -58.62 39.40
C ARG A 1134 -23.05 -59.10 37.98
N SER A 1135 -22.14 -60.06 37.85
CA SER A 1135 -22.18 -61.10 36.82
C SER A 1135 -22.86 -62.35 37.38
N SER A 1136 -23.30 -63.25 36.49
CA SER A 1136 -23.91 -64.58 36.76
C SER A 1136 -25.27 -64.61 37.50
N SER A 1137 -26.21 -65.52 37.20
CA SER A 1137 -26.60 -66.17 35.92
C SER A 1137 -27.81 -67.09 36.18
N SER A 1138 -28.91 -66.99 35.42
CA SER A 1138 -29.87 -68.10 35.21
C SER A 1138 -31.04 -67.74 34.27
N PHE A 1139 -31.37 -68.68 33.37
CA PHE A 1139 -32.68 -69.18 32.94
C PHE A 1139 -33.89 -68.27 32.57
N MET A 1140 -34.80 -68.91 31.82
CA MET A 1140 -36.19 -68.52 31.47
C MET A 1140 -36.38 -67.53 30.31
N GLN A 1141 -36.50 -68.16 29.13
CA GLN A 1141 -36.98 -67.63 27.86
C GLN A 1141 -38.45 -67.17 27.86
N SER A 1142 -38.78 -66.34 26.87
CA SER A 1142 -40.03 -66.32 26.06
C SER A 1142 -41.37 -65.95 26.77
N SER A 1143 -42.42 -65.45 26.10
CA SER A 1143 -42.91 -65.78 24.75
C SER A 1143 -44.08 -64.87 24.26
N ASN A 1144 -44.30 -64.90 22.94
CA ASN A 1144 -45.60 -65.05 22.24
C ASN A 1144 -46.73 -63.99 22.14
N THR A 1145 -46.98 -63.61 20.88
CA THR A 1145 -48.24 -63.71 20.10
C THR A 1145 -49.60 -63.14 20.59
N GLN A 1146 -50.07 -62.15 19.80
CA GLN A 1146 -51.41 -62.08 19.16
C GLN A 1146 -52.69 -61.74 20.00
N PRO A 1147 -53.78 -61.31 19.32
CA PRO A 1147 -54.93 -60.59 19.90
C PRO A 1147 -56.16 -61.56 20.04
N PRO A 1148 -57.46 -61.14 20.16
CA PRO A 1148 -58.04 -59.78 20.16
C PRO A 1148 -59.18 -59.50 21.17
N LEU A 1149 -59.67 -58.25 21.19
CA LEU A 1149 -61.10 -57.86 20.95
C LEU A 1149 -61.35 -56.37 21.24
N THR A 1150 -62.46 -55.82 20.72
CA THR A 1150 -63.00 -54.49 21.05
C THR A 1150 -64.23 -54.63 21.98
N PRO A 1151 -64.69 -53.56 22.66
CA PRO A 1151 -65.68 -52.67 22.02
C PRO A 1151 -65.55 -51.15 22.33
N THR A 1152 -66.03 -50.34 21.39
CA THR A 1152 -66.38 -48.90 21.46
C THR A 1152 -67.88 -48.72 21.83
N PRO A 1153 -68.57 -47.54 21.77
CA PRO A 1153 -68.21 -46.10 21.59
C PRO A 1153 -68.83 -45.25 22.78
N PRO A 1154 -69.29 -43.97 22.71
CA PRO A 1154 -69.30 -42.86 21.70
C PRO A 1154 -68.73 -41.51 22.30
N SER A 1155 -69.11 -40.24 22.01
CA SER A 1155 -70.18 -39.62 21.19
C SER A 1155 -69.92 -38.14 20.78
N LEU A 1156 -70.14 -37.86 19.49
CA LEU A 1156 -70.93 -36.75 18.87
C LEU A 1156 -70.58 -35.23 18.90
N PHE A 1157 -70.69 -34.68 17.67
CA PHE A 1157 -71.27 -33.41 17.20
C PHE A 1157 -70.62 -32.00 17.40
N SER A 1158 -70.26 -31.41 16.25
CA SER A 1158 -70.36 -29.96 15.93
C SER A 1158 -71.82 -29.47 15.93
N PRO A 1159 -72.13 -28.14 15.97
CA PRO A 1159 -72.21 -27.38 14.70
C PRO A 1159 -72.00 -25.83 14.78
N SER A 1160 -72.23 -25.17 13.63
CA SER A 1160 -72.70 -23.78 13.43
C SER A 1160 -71.68 -22.66 13.18
N GLN A 1161 -72.18 -21.52 12.67
CA GLN A 1161 -71.47 -20.53 11.84
C GLN A 1161 -71.94 -19.07 12.14
N PRO A 1162 -71.78 -18.03 11.27
CA PRO A 1162 -71.27 -16.70 11.66
C PRO A 1162 -72.37 -15.64 11.94
N PRO A 1163 -72.03 -14.34 12.14
CA PRO A 1163 -72.33 -13.40 11.04
C PRO A 1163 -71.44 -12.14 10.85
N ARG A 1164 -71.26 -11.75 9.56
CA ARG A 1164 -71.41 -10.40 8.93
C ARG A 1164 -70.47 -9.19 9.24
N ARG A 1165 -69.66 -8.85 8.21
CA ARG A 1165 -69.68 -7.63 7.32
C ARG A 1165 -69.30 -6.21 7.82
N SER A 1166 -69.04 -5.38 6.78
CA SER A 1166 -69.00 -3.90 6.66
C SER A 1166 -67.83 -3.12 7.29
N ASP A 1167 -67.27 -2.07 6.67
CA ASP A 1167 -67.30 -1.59 5.26
C ASP A 1167 -66.10 -0.62 5.03
N SER A 1168 -65.81 -0.25 3.77
CA SER A 1168 -64.95 0.91 3.41
C SER A 1168 -65.77 1.98 2.68
N PRO A 1169 -65.39 3.27 2.71
CA PRO A 1169 -64.78 3.86 1.49
C PRO A 1169 -63.89 5.14 1.70
N SER A 1170 -63.23 5.56 0.61
CA SER A 1170 -63.11 6.93 0.01
C SER A 1170 -63.12 8.26 0.82
N SER A 1171 -62.70 9.43 0.31
CA SER A 1171 -61.72 9.85 -0.74
C SER A 1171 -61.67 11.40 -0.86
N GLN A 1172 -60.59 11.95 -1.46
CA GLN A 1172 -60.56 13.15 -2.33
C GLN A 1172 -60.82 14.58 -1.77
N LEU A 1173 -59.81 15.45 -1.89
CA LEU A 1173 -59.83 16.91 -2.15
C LEU A 1173 -58.38 17.46 -2.04
N GLN A 1174 -57.71 18.21 -2.93
CA GLN A 1174 -57.80 18.61 -4.35
C GLN A 1174 -57.70 20.15 -4.56
N LEU A 1175 -56.55 20.56 -5.15
CA LEU A 1175 -56.25 21.76 -5.95
C LEU A 1175 -56.10 23.19 -5.34
N GLU A 1176 -55.32 23.97 -6.12
CA GLU A 1176 -55.18 25.45 -6.26
C GLU A 1176 -54.06 26.22 -5.52
N ALA A 1177 -53.45 27.29 -6.08
CA ALA A 1177 -53.06 27.59 -7.49
C ALA A 1177 -52.14 28.83 -7.67
N SER A 1178 -50.98 28.66 -8.33
CA SER A 1178 -50.41 29.56 -9.39
C SER A 1178 -49.84 30.99 -9.13
N GLN A 1179 -49.12 31.49 -10.17
CA GLN A 1179 -48.69 32.89 -10.48
C GLN A 1179 -47.48 33.52 -9.72
N HIS A 1180 -46.57 34.32 -10.32
CA HIS A 1180 -46.39 34.77 -11.72
C HIS A 1180 -44.91 35.20 -12.04
N GLN A 1181 -44.42 34.89 -13.27
CA GLN A 1181 -43.46 35.58 -14.20
C GLN A 1181 -42.16 36.31 -13.70
N GLY A 1182 -41.03 36.39 -14.43
CA GLY A 1182 -40.61 35.99 -15.82
C GLY A 1182 -39.06 35.80 -15.84
N SER A 1183 -38.20 36.11 -16.84
CA SER A 1183 -38.19 36.37 -18.31
C SER A 1183 -36.77 36.97 -18.63
N PHE A 1184 -35.97 36.73 -19.69
CA PHE A 1184 -36.08 36.28 -21.10
C PHE A 1184 -34.81 35.44 -21.52
N ALA A 1185 -34.82 34.57 -22.55
CA ALA A 1185 -34.43 34.73 -23.99
C ALA A 1185 -32.98 35.21 -24.28
N GLN A 1186 -32.20 34.66 -25.23
CA GLN A 1186 -32.52 34.29 -26.64
C GLN A 1186 -32.06 32.88 -27.13
N PHE A 1187 -32.41 32.57 -28.38
CA PHE A 1187 -32.24 31.33 -29.19
C PHE A 1187 -31.86 31.73 -30.65
N PRO A 1188 -31.61 30.87 -31.68
CA PRO A 1188 -32.20 29.54 -32.02
C PRO A 1188 -31.11 28.49 -32.45
N GLN A 1189 -31.21 27.49 -33.36
CA GLN A 1189 -32.23 26.98 -34.33
C GLN A 1189 -31.89 25.53 -34.78
N HIS A 1190 -32.89 24.62 -34.85
CA HIS A 1190 -33.28 23.73 -35.99
C HIS A 1190 -32.26 22.91 -36.83
N ASN A 1191 -32.60 21.78 -37.48
CA ASN A 1191 -33.70 20.78 -37.37
C ASN A 1191 -33.23 19.47 -38.07
N GLN A 1192 -33.61 18.25 -37.64
CA GLN A 1192 -34.80 17.46 -38.08
C GLN A 1192 -34.81 17.18 -39.61
N TYR A 1193 -34.75 15.95 -40.11
CA TYR A 1193 -35.79 14.87 -40.17
C TYR A 1193 -35.14 13.56 -40.75
N ASP A 1194 -35.75 12.37 -40.87
CA ASP A 1194 -37.14 11.91 -40.64
C ASP A 1194 -37.21 10.39 -40.27
N MET A 1195 -38.39 9.93 -39.82
CA MET A 1195 -38.81 8.52 -39.84
C MET A 1195 -40.35 8.41 -39.75
N PRO A 1196 -41.04 7.76 -40.72
CA PRO A 1196 -42.48 7.46 -40.61
C PRO A 1196 -42.78 5.97 -40.40
N VAL A 1197 -43.94 5.70 -39.80
CA VAL A 1197 -44.53 4.37 -39.52
C VAL A 1197 -46.02 4.42 -39.91
N ASP A 1198 -46.66 3.24 -40.02
CA ASP A 1198 -48.14 3.05 -39.99
C ASP A 1198 -48.88 3.25 -41.35
N PRO A 1199 -50.20 2.98 -41.50
CA PRO A 1199 -50.63 1.67 -42.03
C PRO A 1199 -51.78 1.72 -43.10
N ALA A 1200 -52.27 0.53 -43.49
CA ALA A 1200 -53.69 0.17 -43.81
C ALA A 1200 -53.96 -0.63 -45.11
N LEU A 1201 -54.25 -1.92 -44.94
CA LEU A 1201 -55.34 -2.73 -45.55
C LEU A 1201 -56.11 -2.20 -46.78
N MET A 1202 -56.02 -2.89 -47.93
CA MET A 1202 -57.00 -3.90 -48.41
C MET A 1202 -56.65 -4.46 -49.82
N GLU A 1203 -56.99 -5.73 -50.05
CA GLU A 1203 -57.22 -6.46 -51.33
C GLU A 1203 -56.23 -6.29 -52.53
N GLY A 1204 -55.72 -7.36 -53.17
CA GLY A 1204 -55.92 -8.81 -52.94
C GLY A 1204 -55.38 -9.68 -54.09
N VAL A 1205 -55.85 -10.95 -54.15
CA VAL A 1205 -55.65 -11.99 -55.19
C VAL A 1205 -54.45 -12.97 -55.02
N GLN A 1206 -54.80 -14.27 -54.93
CA GLN A 1206 -54.01 -15.51 -55.16
C GLN A 1206 -52.84 -15.83 -54.20
N THR A 1207 -53.10 -16.63 -53.13
CA THR A 1207 -52.95 -18.13 -53.04
C THR A 1207 -51.49 -18.61 -53.06
N GLY A 1208 -50.99 -19.40 -52.11
CA GLY A 1208 -51.63 -20.39 -51.22
C GLY A 1208 -51.22 -21.81 -51.65
N ASN A 1209 -50.88 -22.80 -50.80
CA ASN A 1209 -51.04 -22.99 -49.35
C ASN A 1209 -49.70 -23.59 -48.79
N SER A 1210 -49.29 -23.52 -47.52
CA SER A 1210 -49.99 -23.64 -46.22
C SER A 1210 -50.50 -25.05 -45.88
N LEU A 1211 -50.03 -25.57 -44.74
CA LEU A 1211 -50.79 -26.14 -43.59
C LEU A 1211 -49.78 -26.95 -42.72
N ALA A 1212 -49.95 -27.20 -41.42
CA ALA A 1212 -50.54 -26.50 -40.26
C ALA A 1212 -50.74 -27.56 -39.15
N ASP A 1213 -51.02 -27.07 -37.93
CA ASP A 1213 -51.73 -27.74 -36.83
C ASP A 1213 -51.07 -28.85 -35.98
N LEU A 1214 -51.11 -28.56 -34.68
CA LEU A 1214 -51.02 -29.45 -33.50
C LEU A 1214 -52.32 -30.30 -33.38
N PRO A 1215 -52.52 -31.25 -32.43
CA PRO A 1215 -51.75 -31.62 -31.22
C PRO A 1215 -51.60 -33.18 -31.13
N PRO A 1216 -51.71 -33.90 -29.99
CA PRO A 1216 -51.37 -33.65 -28.57
C PRO A 1216 -50.34 -34.67 -28.02
N SER A 1217 -50.09 -34.68 -26.70
CA SER A 1217 -49.38 -35.77 -26.00
C SER A 1217 -50.34 -36.97 -25.76
N PRO A 1218 -49.89 -38.24 -25.88
CA PRO A 1218 -49.55 -39.00 -24.65
C PRO A 1218 -48.49 -40.13 -24.80
N PHE A 1219 -48.03 -40.61 -23.63
CA PHE A 1219 -47.59 -41.99 -23.26
C PHE A 1219 -46.98 -42.99 -24.29
N LEU A 1220 -45.74 -43.41 -23.93
CA LEU A 1220 -45.18 -44.79 -23.97
C LEU A 1220 -45.06 -45.62 -25.27
N THR A 1221 -44.09 -46.55 -25.21
CA THR A 1221 -43.85 -47.72 -26.09
C THR A 1221 -43.51 -47.48 -27.57
N ALA A 1222 -42.85 -48.41 -28.29
CA ALA A 1222 -41.71 -49.30 -28.00
C ALA A 1222 -41.44 -50.17 -29.25
N GLN A 1223 -40.17 -50.32 -29.65
CA GLN A 1223 -39.68 -51.31 -30.64
C GLN A 1223 -40.27 -51.16 -32.08
N GLY A 1224 -39.73 -51.85 -33.09
CA GLY A 1224 -40.37 -51.84 -34.42
C GLY A 1224 -39.66 -52.49 -35.62
N ALA A 1225 -38.35 -52.25 -35.80
CA ALA A 1225 -37.47 -52.89 -36.80
C ALA A 1225 -37.79 -52.74 -38.32
N ASN A 1226 -36.74 -52.97 -39.14
CA ASN A 1226 -36.73 -53.21 -40.60
C ASN A 1226 -37.16 -52.02 -41.52
N SER A 1227 -36.53 -51.75 -42.67
CA SER A 1227 -35.52 -52.52 -43.43
C SER A 1227 -34.58 -51.63 -44.27
N LEU A 1228 -33.28 -51.93 -44.21
CA LEU A 1228 -32.25 -51.64 -45.25
C LEU A 1228 -32.43 -52.63 -46.44
N PRO A 1229 -31.91 -52.37 -47.67
CA PRO A 1229 -30.47 -52.16 -47.97
C PRO A 1229 -30.24 -51.11 -49.10
N GLN A 1230 -29.13 -50.96 -49.84
CA GLN A 1230 -27.85 -51.69 -50.11
C GLN A 1230 -26.71 -50.65 -50.10
N LEU A 1231 -25.59 -50.84 -49.39
CA LEU A 1231 -24.36 -51.61 -49.74
C LEU A 1231 -23.52 -50.97 -50.87
N GLY A 1232 -22.16 -50.95 -50.81
CA GLY A 1232 -21.23 -51.54 -49.83
C GLY A 1232 -19.95 -50.71 -49.64
N HIS A 1233 -19.20 -50.88 -48.54
CA HIS A 1233 -18.11 -51.86 -48.33
C HIS A 1233 -16.73 -51.32 -48.78
N LEU A 1234 -15.57 -51.71 -48.21
CA LEU A 1234 -15.21 -52.79 -47.27
C LEU A 1234 -14.58 -52.19 -45.96
N GLU A 1235 -14.96 -52.60 -44.74
CA GLU A 1235 -14.52 -53.78 -43.93
C GLU A 1235 -13.11 -53.64 -43.29
N GLN A 1236 -12.76 -54.11 -42.08
CA GLN A 1236 -13.33 -54.93 -40.96
C GLN A 1236 -12.52 -54.54 -39.67
N HIS A 1237 -12.57 -55.02 -38.40
CA HIS A 1237 -13.30 -55.96 -37.49
C HIS A 1237 -12.77 -55.64 -36.03
N VAL A 1238 -13.32 -55.99 -34.85
CA VAL A 1238 -14.67 -56.41 -34.35
C VAL A 1238 -14.74 -56.32 -32.80
N ASP A 1239 -15.97 -56.36 -32.24
CA ASP A 1239 -16.52 -56.82 -30.93
C ASP A 1239 -15.71 -57.67 -29.89
N PRO A 1240 -16.25 -58.01 -28.67
CA PRO A 1240 -17.19 -57.30 -27.77
C PRO A 1240 -16.95 -57.50 -26.22
N SER A 1241 -17.77 -56.83 -25.38
CA SER A 1241 -18.08 -57.13 -23.93
C SER A 1241 -16.93 -56.91 -22.91
N LEU A 1242 -17.15 -56.64 -21.61
CA LEU A 1242 -18.20 -57.06 -20.64
C LEU A 1242 -18.77 -55.92 -19.76
N ASN A 1243 -19.85 -56.22 -19.02
CA ASN A 1243 -20.39 -55.37 -17.95
C ASN A 1243 -19.53 -55.38 -16.69
N GLU A 1244 -19.34 -54.22 -16.05
CA GLU A 1244 -19.13 -54.11 -14.60
C GLU A 1244 -20.02 -53.01 -13.99
N ARG A 1245 -20.24 -53.12 -12.67
CA ARG A 1245 -21.20 -52.34 -11.89
C ARG A 1245 -20.54 -51.09 -11.32
N ALA A 1246 -21.22 -49.94 -11.36
CA ALA A 1246 -20.70 -48.71 -10.76
C ALA A 1246 -20.47 -48.88 -9.23
N PRO A 1247 -19.32 -48.43 -8.70
CA PRO A 1247 -18.97 -48.60 -7.28
C PRO A 1247 -19.76 -47.65 -6.37
N THR A 1248 -19.84 -48.00 -5.08
CA THR A 1248 -20.49 -47.16 -4.05
C THR A 1248 -19.56 -46.03 -3.57
N ALA A 1249 -20.13 -44.99 -2.96
CA ALA A 1249 -19.38 -43.83 -2.49
C ALA A 1249 -18.25 -44.17 -1.49
N ALA A 1250 -18.46 -45.20 -0.65
CA ALA A 1250 -17.43 -45.70 0.27
C ALA A 1250 -16.23 -46.34 -0.47
N GLU A 1251 -16.49 -47.04 -1.58
CA GLU A 1251 -15.44 -47.64 -2.41
C GLU A 1251 -14.69 -46.59 -3.23
N GLU A 1252 -15.38 -45.55 -3.72
CA GLU A 1252 -14.77 -44.42 -4.42
C GLU A 1252 -13.90 -43.58 -3.47
N MET A 1253 -14.35 -43.31 -2.24
CA MET A 1253 -13.51 -42.67 -1.21
C MET A 1253 -12.28 -43.53 -0.88
N ARG A 1254 -12.43 -44.86 -0.78
CA ARG A 1254 -11.30 -45.78 -0.54
C ARG A 1254 -10.33 -45.83 -1.72
N ARG A 1255 -10.81 -45.74 -2.97
CA ARG A 1255 -9.98 -45.60 -4.18
C ARG A 1255 -9.20 -44.28 -4.19
N ARG A 1256 -9.81 -43.17 -3.76
CA ARG A 1256 -9.13 -41.86 -3.66
C ARG A 1256 -8.06 -41.85 -2.56
N LEU A 1257 -8.35 -42.40 -1.38
CA LEU A 1257 -7.36 -42.57 -0.30
C LEU A 1257 -6.20 -43.49 -0.71
N ASN A 1258 -6.47 -44.58 -1.44
CA ASN A 1258 -5.42 -45.46 -1.94
C ASN A 1258 -4.55 -44.80 -3.03
N ARG A 1259 -5.08 -43.86 -3.83
CA ARG A 1259 -4.25 -43.04 -4.75
C ARG A 1259 -3.36 -42.04 -4.00
N ALA A 1260 -3.85 -41.44 -2.91
CA ALA A 1260 -3.03 -40.56 -2.07
C ALA A 1260 -1.84 -41.30 -1.42
N ASN A 1261 -2.06 -42.55 -0.98
CA ASN A 1261 -1.02 -43.39 -0.39
C ASN A 1261 -0.06 -44.06 -1.41
N GLN A 1262 -0.10 -43.71 -2.70
CA GLN A 1262 0.88 -44.14 -3.71
C GLN A 1262 1.90 -43.05 -4.10
N TYR A 1263 1.92 -41.93 -3.38
CA TYR A 1263 2.92 -40.86 -3.50
C TYR A 1263 3.59 -40.57 -2.16
N ASN A 1264 4.28 -41.58 -1.62
CA ASN A 1264 5.20 -41.54 -0.47
C ASN A 1264 6.39 -42.46 -0.77
#